data_AF-A0AAD3NXG0-F1
#
_entry.id   AF-A0AAD3NXG0-F1
#
_cell.length_a   1.000
_cell.length_b   1.000
_cell.length_c   1.000
_cell.angle_alpha   90.00
_cell.angle_beta   90.00
_cell.angle_gamma   90.00
#
_symmetry.space_group_name_H-M   'P 1'
#
loop_
_entity.id
_entity.type
_entity.pdbx_description
1 polymer ?
#
loop_
_entity_poly.entity_id
_entity_poly.type
_entity_poly.pdbx_seq_one_letter_code
_entity_poly.pdbx_strand_id
1 'polypeptide(L)'
;MTQTISIPPSNPKTNSGTHNHPVWASLARQAIRSLQNDLAERLMPSWDPALDPEDADLPELLEAAMAPQGSAVLDALNRSPAAQNISPEEYEAIADAGGDPAATASNGASQPRIRLPAGKLLPLLRLAASIGGIPDRDAMLAPGAITVIEDIPNDLVDAIRKLLPHVLPDSWSLATSMGRLPRDNFYLLVLGPELMNGKITEHAERGFKEDLARAIDMRVPILVLLPEMAKAPTVLHHPPVKRRKFVPLSAEILITALRATHSATGRIDEVAVRVALPDDILLSDLDALTLGLAMRSPTAKTVAEQIAALTVKAPRARADGPRLEDIHGDTPALRAARQIVHDLRAWKTGEIAWADLTRTLLLYGPPGTGKSWIARAMGNSAGFSVVTGTFGEWQAAGHLGDMLREMRRTFREARAKAPTVLIIDEIDAVGSREDRDQHNHSYRTQVINAFLAEMDSISREEGVIVVGTCNHPELIDPAVLRAGRFDMKVALPLPDAKGLFGIFRHCLPGWREADLRDLAARAVGSSAAEIDAAIRQTRAMARAQKRDMTLDDLRQVFIIDHDPDIDRRIALHECGHAITCAALDLGPVRRIFLNRDGGGGTVFTARERPGLLSDLQDRLTQILAGRAAERLILGDISAGAGGSADSDLAQATVIATSIQTRYGLGAQGPVWTADPETLLALDSDMLFRVRRELEAAEKRAAQILSTHRNLLEEMAEALAASRDMDRAEAEGWLARVRNAAPDEFHDARPAQQP
;
A
#
# COMPACT_ATOMS: atom_id res chain seq x y z
N MET A 1 56.47 39.73 -4.12
CA MET A 1 55.57 38.69 -4.69
C MET A 1 54.66 38.22 -3.57
N THR A 2 53.42 37.85 -3.91
CA THR A 2 52.26 37.58 -3.03
C THR A 2 51.67 38.78 -2.29
N GLN A 3 50.58 39.34 -2.84
CA GLN A 3 49.52 39.96 -2.05
C GLN A 3 48.16 39.44 -2.54
N THR A 4 47.46 38.83 -1.61
CA THR A 4 46.12 38.26 -1.67
C THR A 4 45.10 39.38 -1.80
N ILE A 5 44.20 39.33 -2.79
CA ILE A 5 43.09 40.28 -2.95
C ILE A 5 41.78 39.54 -2.68
N SER A 6 41.05 40.03 -1.68
CA SER A 6 39.72 39.62 -1.26
C SER A 6 38.65 39.89 -2.34
N ILE A 7 37.74 38.95 -2.54
CA ILE A 7 36.54 39.10 -3.37
C ILE A 7 35.33 39.24 -2.43
N PRO A 8 34.50 40.31 -2.53
CA PRO A 8 33.27 40.44 -1.77
C PRO A 8 32.12 39.63 -2.40
N PRO A 9 31.07 39.24 -1.63
CA PRO A 9 29.98 38.43 -2.13
C PRO A 9 29.10 39.24 -3.08
N SER A 10 28.98 38.79 -4.33
CA SER A 10 28.06 39.37 -5.31
C SER A 10 26.63 38.99 -4.98
N ASN A 11 25.80 40.01 -4.71
CA ASN A 11 24.34 39.93 -4.70
C ASN A 11 23.81 39.24 -5.98
N PRO A 12 22.74 38.43 -5.90
CA PRO A 12 22.19 37.74 -7.06
C PRO A 12 21.57 38.77 -8.01
N LYS A 13 22.14 38.88 -9.21
CA LYS A 13 21.55 39.63 -10.32
C LYS A 13 20.23 38.97 -10.70
N THR A 14 19.19 39.79 -10.76
CA THR A 14 17.96 39.58 -11.52
C THR A 14 18.31 39.15 -12.94
N ASN A 15 18.13 37.86 -13.26
CA ASN A 15 18.41 37.32 -14.58
C ASN A 15 17.25 37.68 -15.51
N SER A 16 17.48 38.69 -16.34
CA SER A 16 16.69 38.99 -17.55
C SER A 16 16.67 37.78 -18.48
N GLY A 17 15.47 37.32 -18.82
CA GLY A 17 15.22 36.10 -19.58
C GLY A 17 15.77 36.10 -20.99
N THR A 18 16.77 35.25 -21.23
CA THR A 18 17.01 34.60 -22.51
C THR A 18 16.89 33.10 -22.28
N HIS A 19 15.67 32.57 -22.34
CA HIS A 19 15.41 31.14 -22.20
C HIS A 19 15.99 30.41 -23.42
N ASN A 20 17.02 29.58 -23.21
CA ASN A 20 17.58 28.71 -24.24
C ASN A 20 16.50 27.74 -24.70
N HIS A 21 16.10 27.79 -25.97
CA HIS A 21 15.17 26.83 -26.55
C HIS A 21 15.74 25.41 -26.47
N PRO A 22 14.91 24.37 -26.22
CA PRO A 22 15.38 23.00 -26.16
C PRO A 22 16.06 22.59 -27.47
N VAL A 23 17.11 21.75 -27.38
CA VAL A 23 17.96 21.34 -28.52
C VAL A 23 17.13 20.71 -29.66
N TRP A 24 16.02 20.05 -29.32
CA TRP A 24 15.10 19.41 -30.27
C TRP A 24 14.10 20.38 -30.92
N ALA A 25 14.01 21.64 -30.49
CA ALA A 25 13.02 22.60 -30.98
C ALA A 25 13.18 22.94 -32.48
N SER A 26 14.40 22.86 -33.02
CA SER A 26 14.64 23.06 -34.45
C SER A 26 14.06 21.91 -35.28
N LEU A 27 14.24 20.67 -34.83
CA LEU A 27 13.71 19.47 -35.46
C LEU A 27 12.18 19.44 -35.36
N ALA A 28 11.63 19.74 -34.18
CA ALA A 28 10.19 19.83 -33.97
C ALA A 28 9.52 20.85 -34.90
N ARG A 29 10.13 22.03 -35.11
CA ARG A 29 9.60 23.04 -36.05
C ARG A 29 9.62 22.58 -37.50
N GLN A 30 10.64 21.83 -37.91
CA GLN A 30 10.66 21.22 -39.25
C GLN A 30 9.54 20.18 -39.38
N ALA A 31 9.39 19.32 -38.37
CA ALA A 31 8.40 18.26 -38.35
C ALA A 31 6.95 18.78 -38.32
N ILE A 32 6.68 19.82 -37.54
CA ILE A 32 5.38 20.51 -37.53
C ILE A 32 5.04 21.03 -38.93
N ARG A 33 5.98 21.71 -39.60
CA ARG A 33 5.76 22.24 -40.96
C ARG A 33 5.53 21.13 -41.98
N SER A 34 6.29 20.05 -41.92
CA SER A 34 6.06 18.87 -42.77
C SER A 34 4.67 18.27 -42.56
N LEU A 35 4.23 18.13 -41.30
CA LEU A 35 2.89 17.63 -40.98
C LEU A 35 1.78 18.59 -41.44
N GLN A 36 1.99 19.91 -41.33
CA GLN A 36 1.06 20.93 -41.84
C GLN A 36 0.92 20.86 -43.35
N ASN A 37 2.03 20.72 -44.09
CA ASN A 37 2.02 20.61 -45.54
C ASN A 37 1.33 19.31 -46.01
N ASP A 38 1.65 18.15 -45.40
CA ASP A 38 0.96 16.88 -45.72
C ASP A 38 -0.55 16.95 -45.45
N LEU A 39 -0.95 17.66 -44.39
CA LEU A 39 -2.38 17.86 -44.11
C LEU A 39 -3.02 18.85 -45.09
N ALA A 40 -2.32 19.90 -45.49
CA ALA A 40 -2.78 20.88 -46.47
C ALA A 40 -3.00 20.24 -47.85
N GLU A 41 -2.04 19.44 -48.33
CA GLU A 41 -2.13 18.72 -49.59
C GLU A 41 -3.32 17.73 -49.63
N ARG A 42 -3.60 17.07 -48.50
CA ARG A 42 -4.77 16.16 -48.38
C ARG A 42 -6.10 16.88 -48.25
N LEU A 43 -6.10 18.15 -47.84
CA LEU A 43 -7.29 18.99 -47.71
C LEU A 43 -7.59 19.76 -49.00
N MET A 44 -6.69 19.78 -49.99
CA MET A 44 -7.02 20.24 -51.34
C MET A 44 -7.97 19.22 -52.00
N PRO A 45 -9.21 19.59 -52.37
CA PRO A 45 -9.99 18.72 -53.22
C PRO A 45 -9.30 18.63 -54.58
N SER A 46 -9.24 17.44 -55.15
CA SER A 46 -8.98 17.24 -56.58
C SER A 46 -10.07 17.95 -57.37
N TRP A 47 -9.89 19.24 -57.64
CA TRP A 47 -10.85 20.06 -58.39
C TRP A 47 -10.57 19.91 -59.88
N ASP A 48 -11.57 19.41 -60.62
CA ASP A 48 -11.60 19.42 -62.09
C ASP A 48 -12.15 20.78 -62.56
N PRO A 49 -11.36 21.62 -63.25
CA PRO A 49 -11.80 22.95 -63.68
C PRO A 49 -12.94 22.94 -64.71
N ALA A 50 -13.31 21.76 -65.25
CA ALA A 50 -14.34 21.65 -66.27
C ALA A 50 -15.79 21.57 -65.74
N LEU A 51 -16.00 21.51 -64.41
CA LEU A 51 -17.29 21.12 -63.84
C LEU A 51 -18.17 22.20 -63.22
N ASP A 52 -17.79 23.49 -63.17
CA ASP A 52 -18.75 24.55 -62.84
C ASP A 52 -18.26 25.96 -63.24
N PRO A 53 -18.94 26.69 -64.15
CA PRO A 53 -18.51 28.04 -64.56
C PRO A 53 -18.97 29.18 -63.65
N GLU A 54 -19.74 28.93 -62.58
CA GLU A 54 -20.45 30.00 -61.84
C GLU A 54 -19.85 30.40 -60.48
N ASP A 55 -18.83 29.69 -59.95
CA ASP A 55 -18.13 30.11 -58.73
C ASP A 55 -16.86 30.92 -59.05
N ALA A 56 -17.04 32.19 -59.39
CA ALA A 56 -15.97 33.10 -59.80
C ALA A 56 -15.08 33.62 -58.64
N ASP A 57 -15.42 33.35 -57.37
CA ASP A 57 -14.71 33.96 -56.22
C ASP A 57 -13.77 33.00 -55.46
N LEU A 58 -13.79 31.70 -55.78
CA LEU A 58 -12.90 30.72 -55.14
C LEU A 58 -11.41 30.90 -55.50
N PRO A 59 -11.03 31.26 -56.74
CA PRO A 59 -9.63 31.42 -57.14
C PRO A 59 -8.91 32.56 -56.40
N GLU A 60 -9.54 33.71 -56.17
CA GLU A 60 -8.94 34.82 -55.42
C GLU A 60 -8.75 34.49 -53.92
N LEU A 61 -9.70 33.76 -53.33
CA LEU A 61 -9.60 33.27 -51.95
C LEU A 61 -8.51 32.21 -51.79
N LEU A 62 -8.29 31.38 -52.81
CA LEU A 62 -7.21 30.39 -52.86
C LEU A 62 -5.84 31.03 -53.14
N GLU A 63 -5.73 32.01 -54.04
CA GLU A 63 -4.49 32.77 -54.24
C GLU A 63 -4.09 33.57 -52.98
N ALA A 64 -5.05 34.18 -52.28
CA ALA A 64 -4.81 34.85 -50.99
C ALA A 64 -4.43 33.86 -49.87
N ALA A 65 -4.88 32.60 -49.95
CA ALA A 65 -4.49 31.54 -49.03
C ALA A 65 -3.10 30.95 -49.34
N MET A 66 -2.69 30.97 -50.61
CA MET A 66 -1.45 30.38 -51.12
C MET A 66 -0.29 31.39 -51.30
N ALA A 67 -0.54 32.69 -51.11
CA ALA A 67 0.52 33.70 -51.18
C ALA A 67 1.59 33.46 -50.09
N PRO A 68 2.88 33.30 -50.46
CA PRO A 68 3.95 33.14 -49.49
C PRO A 68 4.17 34.47 -48.77
N GLN A 69 3.87 34.55 -47.46
CA GLN A 69 4.38 35.67 -46.68
C GLN A 69 5.91 35.60 -46.65
N GLY A 70 6.51 36.61 -47.27
CA GLY A 70 7.90 36.60 -47.66
C GLY A 70 8.88 36.93 -46.54
N SER A 71 10.15 36.73 -46.91
CA SER A 71 11.38 37.25 -46.33
C SER A 71 11.66 36.91 -44.86
N ALA A 72 12.79 36.24 -44.63
CA ALA A 72 13.40 36.03 -43.32
C ALA A 72 13.56 37.33 -42.47
N VAL A 73 13.45 38.50 -43.11
CA VAL A 73 13.45 39.83 -42.47
C VAL A 73 12.11 40.15 -41.78
N LEU A 74 10.97 39.77 -42.34
CA LEU A 74 9.64 39.93 -41.71
C LEU A 74 9.47 38.97 -40.52
N ASP A 75 10.00 37.76 -40.65
CA ASP A 75 10.10 36.79 -39.55
C ASP A 75 11.06 37.24 -38.43
N ALA A 76 12.02 38.12 -38.73
CA ALA A 76 12.92 38.74 -37.76
C ALA A 76 12.29 40.00 -37.12
N LEU A 77 11.50 40.77 -37.86
CA LEU A 77 10.76 41.94 -37.37
C LEU A 77 9.60 41.53 -36.45
N ASN A 78 8.86 40.47 -36.78
CA ASN A 78 7.84 39.87 -35.92
C ASN A 78 8.41 39.33 -34.59
N ARG A 79 9.73 39.10 -34.50
CA ARG A 79 10.40 38.70 -33.26
C ARG A 79 10.61 39.84 -32.26
N SER A 80 10.43 41.11 -32.67
CA SER A 80 10.52 42.27 -31.77
C SER A 80 9.24 42.45 -30.93
N PRO A 81 9.34 42.69 -29.60
CA PRO A 81 8.19 43.00 -28.75
C PRO A 81 7.40 44.24 -29.20
N ALA A 82 8.03 45.14 -29.96
CA ALA A 82 7.44 46.38 -30.46
C ALA A 82 6.61 46.21 -31.74
N ALA A 83 6.47 45.00 -32.29
CA ALA A 83 5.80 44.73 -33.57
C ALA A 83 4.37 44.16 -33.41
N GLN A 84 3.72 44.37 -32.27
CA GLN A 84 2.28 44.14 -32.16
C GLN A 84 1.53 45.38 -32.68
N ASN A 85 0.89 45.27 -33.83
CA ASN A 85 -0.11 46.24 -34.31
C ASN A 85 -1.44 46.11 -33.53
N ILE A 86 -1.38 45.90 -32.22
CA ILE A 86 -2.56 45.80 -31.34
C ILE A 86 -2.40 46.90 -30.31
N SER A 87 -3.38 47.78 -30.19
CA SER A 87 -3.33 48.89 -29.24
C SER A 87 -3.39 48.35 -27.79
N PRO A 88 -2.86 49.09 -26.79
CA PRO A 88 -2.96 48.68 -25.38
C PRO A 88 -4.41 48.43 -24.91
N GLU A 89 -5.37 49.19 -25.45
CA GLU A 89 -6.81 49.02 -25.15
C GLU A 89 -7.35 47.71 -25.72
N GLU A 90 -6.97 47.33 -26.94
CA GLU A 90 -7.33 46.04 -27.55
C GLU A 90 -6.65 44.86 -26.84
N TYR A 91 -5.42 45.05 -26.34
CA TYR A 91 -4.70 44.04 -25.56
C TYR A 91 -5.43 43.72 -24.25
N GLU A 92 -5.82 44.75 -23.50
CA GLU A 92 -6.61 44.60 -22.27
C GLU A 92 -8.00 44.01 -22.54
N ALA A 93 -8.68 44.45 -23.60
CA ALA A 93 -10.00 43.92 -23.97
C ALA A 93 -9.97 42.42 -24.32
N ILE A 94 -8.93 41.93 -24.98
CA ILE A 94 -8.74 40.50 -25.28
C ILE A 94 -8.49 39.71 -23.98
N ALA A 95 -7.69 40.26 -23.07
CA ALA A 95 -7.41 39.63 -21.78
C ALA A 95 -8.67 39.55 -20.90
N ASP A 96 -9.48 40.62 -20.85
CA ASP A 96 -10.73 40.69 -20.09
C ASP A 96 -11.81 39.75 -20.64
N ALA A 97 -11.81 39.50 -21.95
CA ALA A 97 -12.68 38.50 -22.59
C ALA A 97 -12.20 37.04 -22.40
N GLY A 98 -11.10 36.82 -21.66
CA GLY A 98 -10.52 35.49 -21.42
C GLY A 98 -9.71 34.92 -22.59
N GLY A 99 -9.35 35.75 -23.57
CA GLY A 99 -8.48 35.41 -24.69
C GLY A 99 -6.99 35.50 -24.36
N ASP A 100 -6.13 35.05 -25.28
CA ASP A 100 -4.67 35.23 -25.19
C ASP A 100 -4.22 36.31 -26.19
N PRO A 101 -3.87 37.52 -25.73
CA PRO A 101 -3.40 38.60 -26.60
C PRO A 101 -2.11 38.26 -27.35
N ALA A 102 -1.25 37.40 -26.78
CA ALA A 102 -0.01 36.98 -27.44
C ALA A 102 -0.28 36.01 -28.60
N ALA A 103 -1.39 35.26 -28.55
CA ALA A 103 -1.81 34.30 -29.56
C ALA A 103 -2.64 34.90 -30.71
N THR A 104 -3.14 36.12 -30.54
CA THR A 104 -4.09 36.78 -31.45
C THR A 104 -3.36 37.63 -32.49
N ALA A 105 -3.58 37.35 -33.78
CA ALA A 105 -3.03 38.13 -34.87
C ALA A 105 -3.82 39.44 -35.08
N SER A 106 -3.25 40.40 -35.82
CA SER A 106 -3.87 41.72 -36.07
C SER A 106 -5.20 41.67 -36.84
N ASN A 107 -5.56 40.51 -37.41
CA ASN A 107 -6.87 40.25 -38.03
C ASN A 107 -7.91 39.67 -37.05
N GLY A 108 -7.60 39.64 -35.75
CA GLY A 108 -8.47 39.09 -34.70
C GLY A 108 -8.45 37.56 -34.59
N ALA A 109 -7.69 36.84 -35.41
CA ALA A 109 -7.61 35.38 -35.34
C ALA A 109 -6.66 34.92 -34.23
N SER A 110 -7.15 34.12 -33.30
CA SER A 110 -6.36 33.55 -32.18
C SER A 110 -5.82 32.15 -32.45
N GLN A 111 -6.29 31.49 -33.52
CA GLN A 111 -5.95 30.11 -33.85
C GLN A 111 -5.29 29.98 -35.22
N PRO A 112 -4.43 28.97 -35.41
CA PRO A 112 -3.76 28.72 -36.68
C PRO A 112 -4.77 28.28 -37.76
N ARG A 113 -4.50 28.65 -39.02
CA ARG A 113 -5.34 28.32 -40.20
C ARG A 113 -5.55 26.81 -40.38
N ILE A 114 -4.53 26.00 -40.05
CA ILE A 114 -4.59 24.53 -40.10
C ILE A 114 -4.48 24.01 -38.68
N ARG A 115 -5.57 23.41 -38.15
CA ARG A 115 -5.53 22.76 -36.83
C ARG A 115 -4.90 21.38 -36.93
N LEU A 116 -3.77 21.21 -36.26
CA LEU A 116 -3.08 19.92 -36.15
C LEU A 116 -3.79 19.03 -35.11
N PRO A 117 -4.12 17.78 -35.44
CA PRO A 117 -4.68 16.84 -34.47
C PRO A 117 -3.69 16.56 -33.34
N ALA A 118 -4.10 16.75 -32.08
CA ALA A 118 -3.26 16.50 -30.90
C ALA A 118 -2.70 15.06 -30.87
N GLY A 119 -3.50 14.08 -31.29
CA GLY A 119 -3.10 12.67 -31.39
C GLY A 119 -1.99 12.37 -32.41
N LYS A 120 -1.71 13.28 -33.35
CA LYS A 120 -0.54 13.20 -34.26
C LYS A 120 0.60 14.09 -33.78
N LEU A 121 0.28 15.30 -33.31
CA LEU A 121 1.26 16.31 -32.92
C LEU A 121 2.05 15.91 -31.67
N LEU A 122 1.39 15.41 -30.61
CA LEU A 122 2.06 15.08 -29.35
C LEU A 122 3.05 13.91 -29.52
N PRO A 123 2.70 12.78 -30.18
CA PRO A 123 3.67 11.73 -30.46
C PRO A 123 4.82 12.20 -31.36
N LEU A 124 4.55 13.08 -32.34
CA LEU A 124 5.57 13.64 -33.22
C LEU A 124 6.59 14.48 -32.45
N LEU A 125 6.13 15.32 -31.52
CA LEU A 125 7.00 16.14 -30.69
C LEU A 125 7.82 15.30 -29.70
N ARG A 126 7.23 14.26 -29.10
CA ARG A 126 7.94 13.28 -28.27
C ARG A 126 9.00 12.53 -29.08
N LEU A 127 8.70 12.16 -30.32
CA LEU A 127 9.66 11.55 -31.24
C LEU A 127 10.83 12.49 -31.55
N ALA A 128 10.54 13.74 -31.91
CA ALA A 128 11.58 14.75 -32.16
C ALA A 128 12.47 14.97 -30.91
N ALA A 129 11.86 15.04 -29.72
CA ALA A 129 12.60 15.14 -28.45
C ALA A 129 13.45 13.90 -28.15
N SER A 130 12.99 12.71 -28.54
CA SER A 130 13.72 11.43 -28.37
C SER A 130 14.93 11.31 -29.31
N ILE A 131 14.83 11.88 -30.52
CA ILE A 131 15.93 11.93 -31.49
C ILE A 131 16.96 12.98 -31.05
N GLY A 132 16.49 14.17 -30.68
CA GLY A 132 17.30 15.32 -30.29
C GLY A 132 17.25 16.43 -31.34
N GLY A 133 18.40 17.04 -31.63
CA GLY A 133 18.49 18.12 -32.61
C GLY A 133 18.62 17.65 -34.07
N ILE A 134 18.73 18.61 -34.98
CA ILE A 134 19.08 18.34 -36.39
C ILE A 134 20.40 17.53 -36.52
N PRO A 135 21.47 17.84 -35.77
CA PRO A 135 22.71 17.05 -35.83
C PRO A 135 22.52 15.59 -35.38
N ASP A 136 21.64 15.33 -34.41
CA ASP A 136 21.35 13.97 -33.95
C ASP A 136 20.56 13.17 -34.97
N ARG A 137 19.60 13.81 -35.66
CA ARG A 137 18.91 13.21 -36.81
C ARG A 137 19.90 12.88 -37.92
N ASP A 138 20.80 13.79 -38.28
CA ASP A 138 21.76 13.55 -39.36
C ASP A 138 22.75 12.43 -39.00
N ALA A 139 23.14 12.33 -37.73
CA ALA A 139 23.92 11.20 -37.22
C ALA A 139 23.16 9.86 -37.27
N MET A 140 21.85 9.87 -37.04
CA MET A 140 20.99 8.69 -37.19
C MET A 140 20.88 8.24 -38.66
N LEU A 141 21.01 9.16 -39.61
CA LEU A 141 20.95 8.88 -41.05
C LEU A 141 22.32 8.56 -41.66
N ALA A 142 23.40 8.58 -40.89
CA ALA A 142 24.72 8.25 -41.39
C ALA A 142 24.80 6.77 -41.86
N PRO A 143 25.54 6.47 -42.94
CA PRO A 143 25.70 5.09 -43.41
C PRO A 143 26.22 4.15 -42.31
N GLY A 144 25.52 3.03 -42.10
CA GLY A 144 25.84 2.06 -41.05
C GLY A 144 25.49 2.47 -39.61
N ALA A 145 24.82 3.62 -39.41
CA ALA A 145 24.34 4.00 -38.09
C ALA A 145 23.18 3.09 -37.64
N ILE A 146 23.24 2.62 -36.39
CA ILE A 146 22.15 1.86 -35.76
C ILE A 146 21.68 2.66 -34.55
N THR A 147 20.44 3.13 -34.59
CA THR A 147 19.80 3.86 -33.50
C THR A 147 18.67 3.03 -32.92
N VAL A 148 18.58 2.94 -31.59
CA VAL A 148 17.51 2.22 -30.90
C VAL A 148 16.74 3.20 -30.03
N ILE A 149 15.42 3.29 -30.21
CA ILE A 149 14.51 4.02 -29.33
C ILE A 149 13.76 2.99 -28.48
N GLU A 150 13.94 3.09 -27.16
CA GLU A 150 13.43 2.14 -26.16
C GLU A 150 12.28 2.74 -25.35
N ASP A 151 11.56 1.88 -24.62
CA ASP A 151 10.45 2.26 -23.73
C ASP A 151 9.33 3.02 -24.48
N ILE A 152 8.99 2.59 -25.70
CA ILE A 152 7.88 3.19 -26.47
C ILE A 152 6.54 2.59 -26.01
N PRO A 153 5.56 3.38 -25.57
CA PRO A 153 4.23 2.89 -25.24
C PRO A 153 3.61 2.08 -26.39
N ASN A 154 3.02 0.92 -26.08
CA ASN A 154 2.55 -0.04 -27.09
C ASN A 154 1.51 0.55 -28.05
N ASP A 155 0.68 1.48 -27.57
CA ASP A 155 -0.34 2.20 -28.35
C ASP A 155 0.25 3.23 -29.32
N LEU A 156 1.50 3.68 -29.09
CA LEU A 156 2.15 4.71 -29.89
C LEU A 156 3.10 4.16 -30.96
N VAL A 157 3.48 2.89 -30.92
CA VAL A 157 4.46 2.31 -31.87
C VAL A 157 4.03 2.53 -33.33
N ASP A 158 2.79 2.20 -33.68
CA ASP A 158 2.28 2.36 -35.05
C ASP A 158 2.10 3.83 -35.45
N ALA A 159 1.73 4.68 -34.49
CA ALA A 159 1.62 6.11 -34.71
C ALA A 159 3.00 6.72 -35.02
N ILE A 160 4.03 6.35 -34.25
CA ILE A 160 5.41 6.79 -34.45
C ILE A 160 5.94 6.33 -35.82
N ARG A 161 5.67 5.08 -36.22
CA ARG A 161 6.06 4.58 -37.56
C ARG A 161 5.48 5.44 -38.69
N LYS A 162 4.22 5.85 -38.56
CA LYS A 162 3.53 6.71 -39.55
C LYS A 162 4.01 8.16 -39.52
N LEU A 163 4.47 8.64 -38.37
CA LEU A 163 4.92 10.02 -38.17
C LEU A 163 6.41 10.23 -38.48
N LEU A 164 7.19 9.15 -38.55
CA LEU A 164 8.62 9.19 -38.81
C LEU A 164 9.04 9.93 -40.10
N PRO A 165 8.30 9.85 -41.22
CA PRO A 165 8.63 10.62 -42.43
C PRO A 165 8.73 12.13 -42.18
N HIS A 166 7.95 12.69 -41.25
CA HIS A 166 7.94 14.12 -40.97
C HIS A 166 9.19 14.62 -40.22
N VAL A 167 9.97 13.72 -39.59
CA VAL A 167 11.25 14.10 -38.95
C VAL A 167 12.44 13.92 -39.89
N LEU A 168 12.24 13.34 -41.08
CA LEU A 168 13.28 13.12 -42.09
C LEU A 168 13.41 14.33 -43.05
N PRO A 169 14.56 14.50 -43.73
CA PRO A 169 14.67 15.43 -44.85
C PRO A 169 13.81 14.97 -46.05
N ASP A 170 13.36 15.91 -46.90
CA ASP A 170 12.44 15.63 -48.02
C ASP A 170 13.01 14.64 -49.07
N SER A 171 14.34 14.49 -49.14
CA SER A 171 15.02 13.55 -50.02
C SER A 171 15.11 12.12 -49.48
N TRP A 172 14.60 11.88 -48.27
CA TRP A 172 14.64 10.58 -47.59
C TRP A 172 13.27 9.93 -47.53
N SER A 173 13.26 8.61 -47.64
CA SER A 173 12.08 7.77 -47.56
C SER A 173 12.17 6.76 -46.41
N LEU A 174 11.03 6.20 -46.01
CA LEU A 174 10.97 5.20 -44.95
C LEU A 174 10.84 3.80 -45.56
N ALA A 175 11.72 2.87 -45.16
CA ALA A 175 11.56 1.45 -45.45
C ALA A 175 11.14 0.72 -44.17
N THR A 176 9.94 0.14 -44.15
CA THR A 176 9.42 -0.59 -42.98
C THR A 176 9.55 -2.11 -43.10
N SER A 177 10.01 -2.59 -44.26
CA SER A 177 10.20 -4.02 -44.53
C SER A 177 11.36 -4.23 -45.49
N MET A 178 12.14 -5.29 -45.25
CA MET A 178 13.24 -5.73 -46.11
C MET A 178 12.77 -6.13 -47.52
N GLY A 179 11.49 -6.45 -47.71
CA GLY A 179 10.95 -6.87 -49.01
C GLY A 179 10.57 -5.72 -49.95
N ARG A 180 10.50 -4.48 -49.46
CA ARG A 180 10.07 -3.30 -50.25
C ARG A 180 11.02 -2.12 -50.01
N LEU A 181 12.25 -2.26 -50.50
CA LEU A 181 13.26 -1.21 -50.41
C LEU A 181 13.10 -0.21 -51.57
N PRO A 182 13.10 1.11 -51.30
CA PRO A 182 13.12 2.15 -52.33
C PRO A 182 14.36 2.03 -53.23
N ARG A 183 14.19 2.20 -54.56
CA ARG A 183 15.29 2.09 -55.53
C ARG A 183 16.00 3.41 -55.83
N ASP A 184 15.27 4.52 -55.82
CA ASP A 184 15.76 5.81 -56.35
C ASP A 184 15.96 6.90 -55.27
N ASN A 185 15.63 6.62 -54.00
CA ASN A 185 15.74 7.57 -52.89
C ASN A 185 16.60 7.01 -51.74
N PHE A 186 17.25 7.91 -50.99
CA PHE A 186 17.84 7.55 -49.69
C PHE A 186 16.73 7.05 -48.76
N TYR A 187 17.01 6.02 -47.96
CA TYR A 187 16.02 5.46 -47.06
C TYR A 187 16.57 5.12 -45.68
N LEU A 188 15.70 5.28 -44.69
CA LEU A 188 15.91 4.80 -43.32
C LEU A 188 15.16 3.49 -43.14
N LEU A 189 15.86 2.42 -42.75
CA LEU A 189 15.24 1.14 -42.46
C LEU A 189 14.74 1.11 -41.01
N VAL A 190 13.43 0.96 -40.82
CA VAL A 190 12.80 0.90 -39.49
C VAL A 190 12.41 -0.52 -39.14
N LEU A 191 13.01 -1.06 -38.09
CA LEU A 191 12.76 -2.42 -37.59
C LEU A 191 12.17 -2.38 -36.18
N GLY A 192 11.48 -3.45 -35.81
CA GLY A 192 10.97 -3.67 -34.45
C GLY A 192 10.00 -4.85 -34.43
N PRO A 193 9.74 -5.46 -33.27
CA PRO A 193 8.78 -6.55 -33.16
C PRO A 193 7.36 -6.07 -33.51
N GLU A 194 6.63 -6.86 -34.29
CA GLU A 194 5.22 -6.59 -34.57
C GLU A 194 4.35 -6.87 -33.35
N LEU A 195 3.38 -5.99 -33.10
CA LEU A 195 2.44 -6.09 -31.99
C LEU A 195 1.12 -6.68 -32.48
N MET A 196 0.63 -7.74 -31.83
CA MET A 196 -0.74 -8.26 -32.01
C MET A 196 -1.52 -8.04 -30.71
N ASN A 197 -2.60 -7.27 -30.77
CA ASN A 197 -3.41 -6.89 -29.59
C ASN A 197 -2.57 -6.30 -28.44
N GLY A 198 -1.57 -5.47 -28.76
CA GLY A 198 -0.70 -4.84 -27.77
C GLY A 198 0.29 -5.79 -27.08
N LYS A 199 0.45 -7.03 -27.57
CA LYS A 199 1.44 -8.00 -27.08
C LYS A 199 2.38 -8.43 -28.21
N ILE A 200 3.62 -8.74 -27.83
CA ILE A 200 4.64 -9.28 -28.73
C ILE A 200 4.54 -10.81 -28.69
N THR A 201 4.36 -11.44 -29.85
CA THR A 201 4.37 -12.90 -29.97
C THR A 201 5.79 -13.41 -30.16
N GLU A 202 6.06 -14.66 -29.78
CA GLU A 202 7.37 -15.29 -29.98
C GLU A 202 7.76 -15.37 -31.46
N HIS A 203 6.77 -15.52 -32.36
CA HIS A 203 6.98 -15.49 -33.80
C HIS A 203 7.45 -14.10 -34.28
N ALA A 204 6.81 -13.02 -33.81
CA ALA A 204 7.19 -11.65 -34.15
C ALA A 204 8.60 -11.30 -33.63
N GLU A 205 8.96 -11.78 -32.44
CA GLU A 205 10.31 -11.57 -31.88
C GLU A 205 11.39 -12.29 -32.70
N ARG A 206 11.12 -13.52 -33.14
CA ARG A 206 12.03 -14.27 -34.02
C ARG A 206 12.18 -13.61 -35.38
N GLY A 207 11.07 -13.22 -36.02
CA GLY A 207 11.11 -12.53 -37.32
C GLY A 207 11.90 -11.22 -37.25
N PHE A 208 11.72 -10.45 -36.18
CA PHE A 208 12.51 -9.25 -35.93
C PHE A 208 14.01 -9.53 -35.82
N LYS A 209 14.42 -10.61 -35.12
CA LYS A 209 15.85 -10.99 -35.01
C LYS A 209 16.45 -11.36 -36.37
N GLU A 210 15.69 -12.09 -37.19
CA GLU A 210 16.11 -12.47 -38.55
C GLU A 210 16.23 -11.26 -39.48
N ASP A 211 15.28 -10.32 -39.42
CA ASP A 211 15.33 -9.07 -40.19
C ASP A 211 16.50 -8.19 -39.76
N LEU A 212 16.74 -8.08 -38.44
CA LEU A 212 17.86 -7.31 -37.90
C LEU A 212 19.21 -7.89 -38.34
N ALA A 213 19.37 -9.22 -38.30
CA ALA A 213 20.59 -9.88 -38.75
C ALA A 213 20.88 -9.57 -40.23
N ARG A 214 19.85 -9.64 -41.09
CA ARG A 214 19.98 -9.32 -42.53
C ARG A 214 20.27 -7.84 -42.79
N ALA A 215 19.66 -6.95 -42.02
CA ALA A 215 19.80 -5.51 -42.19
C ALA A 215 21.21 -5.00 -41.84
N ILE A 216 21.84 -5.58 -40.81
CA ILE A 216 23.18 -5.19 -40.36
C ILE A 216 24.22 -5.35 -41.49
N ASP A 217 24.10 -6.38 -42.32
CA ASP A 217 25.01 -6.65 -43.44
C ASP A 217 24.92 -5.60 -44.57
N MET A 218 23.80 -4.88 -44.67
CA MET A 218 23.54 -3.94 -45.77
C MET A 218 24.20 -2.57 -45.58
N ARG A 219 24.75 -2.26 -44.40
CA ARG A 219 25.34 -0.94 -44.04
C ARG A 219 24.42 0.27 -44.29
N VAL A 220 23.11 0.05 -44.31
CA VAL A 220 22.11 1.12 -44.37
C VAL A 220 21.89 1.70 -42.96
N PRO A 221 21.41 2.95 -42.82
CA PRO A 221 20.99 3.45 -41.51
C PRO A 221 19.76 2.66 -41.02
N ILE A 222 19.82 2.18 -39.77
CA ILE A 222 18.79 1.37 -39.14
C ILE A 222 18.26 2.09 -37.91
N LEU A 223 16.94 2.24 -37.82
CA LEU A 223 16.23 2.67 -36.62
C LEU A 223 15.42 1.50 -36.05
N VAL A 224 15.73 1.11 -34.82
CA VAL A 224 14.98 0.08 -34.10
C VAL A 224 14.02 0.75 -33.13
N LEU A 225 12.72 0.47 -33.27
CA LEU A 225 11.68 0.90 -32.33
C LEU A 225 11.32 -0.26 -31.41
N LEU A 226 11.64 -0.12 -30.12
CA LEU A 226 11.35 -1.14 -29.11
C LEU A 226 10.16 -0.70 -28.23
N PRO A 227 9.04 -1.46 -28.24
CA PRO A 227 7.94 -1.22 -27.33
C PRO A 227 8.33 -1.44 -25.87
N GLU A 228 7.54 -0.89 -24.96
CA GLU A 228 7.64 -1.16 -23.52
C GLU A 228 7.63 -2.67 -23.26
N MET A 229 8.48 -3.12 -22.33
CA MET A 229 8.67 -4.53 -21.95
C MET A 229 9.32 -5.43 -23.03
N ALA A 230 9.61 -4.92 -24.24
CA ALA A 230 10.36 -5.66 -25.24
C ALA A 230 11.84 -5.74 -24.88
N LYS A 231 12.43 -6.94 -24.94
CA LYS A 231 13.88 -7.11 -24.73
C LYS A 231 14.64 -6.79 -26.02
N ALA A 232 15.58 -5.85 -25.95
CA ALA A 232 16.53 -5.63 -27.03
C ALA A 232 17.40 -6.89 -27.22
N PRO A 233 17.63 -7.37 -28.46
CA PRO A 233 18.60 -8.40 -28.74
C PRO A 233 20.00 -8.01 -28.23
N THR A 234 20.77 -8.97 -27.72
CA THR A 234 22.07 -8.72 -27.09
C THR A 234 23.06 -8.00 -27.99
N VAL A 235 22.98 -8.23 -29.32
CA VAL A 235 23.81 -7.54 -30.33
C VAL A 235 23.64 -6.01 -30.31
N LEU A 236 22.48 -5.50 -29.87
CA LEU A 236 22.20 -4.07 -29.80
C LEU A 236 22.76 -3.39 -28.53
N HIS A 237 23.36 -4.14 -27.62
CA HIS A 237 23.96 -3.59 -26.39
C HIS A 237 25.40 -3.09 -26.58
N HIS A 238 26.04 -3.41 -27.71
CA HIS A 238 27.45 -3.09 -27.95
C HIS A 238 27.60 -1.91 -28.93
N PRO A 239 28.66 -1.08 -28.80
CA PRO A 239 28.97 -0.04 -29.78
C PRO A 239 29.17 -0.63 -31.20
N PRO A 240 28.80 0.09 -32.28
CA PRO A 240 28.49 1.53 -32.37
C PRO A 240 27.00 1.89 -32.23
N VAL A 241 26.17 1.05 -31.60
CA VAL A 241 24.72 1.29 -31.48
C VAL A 241 24.40 2.47 -30.55
N LYS A 242 23.65 3.46 -31.04
CA LYS A 242 23.21 4.63 -30.25
C LYS A 242 21.82 4.36 -29.65
N ARG A 243 21.74 4.21 -28.34
CA ARG A 243 20.47 3.94 -27.62
C ARG A 243 19.89 5.23 -27.05
N ARG A 244 18.58 5.41 -27.21
CA ARG A 244 17.78 6.54 -26.72
C ARG A 244 16.52 6.00 -26.06
N LYS A 245 16.06 6.66 -25.00
CA LYS A 245 14.73 6.38 -24.43
C LYS A 245 13.69 7.28 -25.08
N PHE A 246 12.49 6.75 -25.26
CA PHE A 246 11.36 7.55 -25.70
C PHE A 246 10.98 8.56 -24.62
N VAL A 247 10.95 9.84 -24.99
CA VAL A 247 10.76 10.93 -24.03
C VAL A 247 9.28 10.98 -23.60
N PRO A 248 8.99 11.02 -22.28
CA PRO A 248 7.62 11.19 -21.78
C PRO A 248 7.07 12.58 -22.12
N LEU A 249 5.76 12.76 -21.95
CA LEU A 249 5.18 14.09 -22.10
C LEU A 249 5.72 15.02 -20.99
N SER A 250 6.11 16.23 -21.36
CA SER A 250 6.63 17.26 -20.46
C SER A 250 5.99 18.61 -20.75
N ALA A 251 6.12 19.56 -19.83
CA ALA A 251 5.66 20.93 -20.00
C ALA A 251 6.24 21.58 -21.27
N GLU A 252 7.52 21.34 -21.58
CA GLU A 252 8.16 21.87 -22.80
C GLU A 252 7.52 21.36 -24.11
N ILE A 253 7.22 20.05 -24.15
CA ILE A 253 6.57 19.42 -25.30
C ILE A 253 5.16 19.97 -25.46
N LEU A 254 4.44 20.11 -24.35
CA LEU A 254 3.07 20.60 -24.36
C LEU A 254 2.99 22.09 -24.75
N ILE A 255 3.87 22.94 -24.22
CA ILE A 255 3.97 24.36 -24.61
C ILE A 255 4.28 24.48 -26.10
N THR A 256 5.16 23.63 -26.63
CA THR A 256 5.46 23.60 -28.07
C THR A 256 4.23 23.18 -28.88
N ALA A 257 3.45 22.20 -28.40
CA ALA A 257 2.20 21.80 -29.04
C ALA A 257 1.16 22.92 -29.01
N LEU A 258 1.02 23.63 -27.88
CA LEU A 258 0.07 24.73 -27.70
C LEU A 258 0.40 25.91 -28.63
N ARG A 259 1.68 26.27 -28.79
CA ARG A 259 2.10 27.27 -29.79
C ARG A 259 1.71 26.89 -31.22
N ALA A 260 1.70 25.60 -31.55
CA ALA A 260 1.35 25.11 -32.88
C ALA A 260 -0.17 24.94 -33.11
N THR A 261 -0.99 24.94 -32.05
CA THR A 261 -2.42 24.58 -32.12
C THR A 261 -3.37 25.68 -31.64
N HIS A 262 -2.92 26.52 -30.71
CA HIS A 262 -3.73 27.53 -30.01
C HIS A 262 -3.16 28.95 -30.19
N SER A 263 -2.33 29.16 -31.22
CA SER A 263 -1.75 30.47 -31.54
C SER A 263 -1.66 30.70 -33.04
N ALA A 264 -2.20 31.83 -33.50
CA ALA A 264 -2.03 32.30 -34.87
C ALA A 264 -0.65 32.95 -35.10
N THR A 265 -0.03 33.45 -34.04
CA THR A 265 1.26 34.17 -34.09
C THR A 265 2.46 33.26 -33.78
N GLY A 266 2.20 32.03 -33.32
CA GLY A 266 3.22 31.11 -32.78
C GLY A 266 3.68 31.45 -31.35
N ARG A 267 3.05 32.45 -30.69
CA ARG A 267 3.30 32.85 -29.30
C ARG A 267 2.08 32.61 -28.42
N ILE A 268 2.33 32.35 -27.14
CA ILE A 268 1.31 32.20 -26.10
C ILE A 268 1.82 32.89 -24.84
N ASP A 269 0.94 33.19 -23.90
CA ASP A 269 1.37 33.57 -22.54
C ASP A 269 2.00 32.35 -21.82
N GLU A 270 3.30 32.16 -22.08
CA GLU A 270 4.05 31.03 -21.55
C GLU A 270 4.17 31.06 -20.03
N VAL A 271 4.20 32.26 -19.42
CA VAL A 271 4.30 32.39 -17.97
C VAL A 271 3.00 31.88 -17.33
N ALA A 272 1.84 32.34 -17.81
CA ALA A 272 0.56 31.87 -17.31
C ALA A 272 0.35 30.36 -17.56
N VAL A 273 0.73 29.86 -18.74
CA VAL A 273 0.63 28.44 -19.08
C VAL A 273 1.51 27.59 -18.17
N ARG A 274 2.77 27.97 -17.93
CA ARG A 274 3.67 27.23 -17.03
C ARG A 274 3.20 27.22 -15.58
N VAL A 275 2.65 28.34 -15.10
CA VAL A 275 2.09 28.43 -13.75
C VAL A 275 0.86 27.51 -13.60
N ALA A 276 0.07 27.36 -14.66
CA ALA A 276 -1.11 26.50 -14.65
C ALA A 276 -0.76 25.00 -14.82
N LEU A 277 0.29 24.65 -15.55
CA LEU A 277 0.62 23.25 -15.83
C LEU A 277 1.10 22.49 -14.57
N PRO A 278 0.70 21.21 -14.41
CA PRO A 278 1.20 20.34 -13.35
C PRO A 278 2.65 19.87 -13.63
N ASP A 279 3.30 19.28 -12.62
CA ASP A 279 4.66 18.75 -12.74
C ASP A 279 4.79 17.68 -13.84
N ASP A 280 5.98 17.56 -14.43
CA ASP A 280 6.29 16.64 -15.54
C ASP A 280 5.97 15.16 -15.21
N ILE A 281 6.05 14.76 -13.94
CA ILE A 281 5.68 13.40 -13.48
C ILE A 281 4.18 13.15 -13.68
N LEU A 282 3.33 14.14 -13.39
CA LEU A 282 1.88 14.02 -13.59
C LEU A 282 1.53 14.11 -15.07
N LEU A 283 2.29 14.89 -15.85
CA LEU A 283 2.12 14.98 -17.30
C LEU A 283 2.47 13.67 -18.00
N SER A 284 3.48 12.93 -17.51
CA SER A 284 3.89 11.66 -18.13
C SER A 284 2.84 10.55 -18.01
N ASP A 285 1.98 10.61 -16.99
CA ASP A 285 0.96 9.60 -16.70
C ASP A 285 -0.38 9.87 -17.41
N LEU A 286 -0.50 10.97 -18.15
CA LEU A 286 -1.73 11.34 -18.83
C LEU A 286 -2.01 10.45 -20.05
N ASP A 287 -3.23 9.90 -20.11
CA ASP A 287 -3.68 9.15 -21.27
C ASP A 287 -4.04 10.05 -22.46
N ALA A 288 -4.01 9.47 -23.66
CA ALA A 288 -4.22 10.20 -24.92
C ALA A 288 -5.64 10.79 -25.06
N LEU A 289 -6.66 10.17 -24.45
CA LEU A 289 -8.05 10.65 -24.53
C LEU A 289 -8.24 11.88 -23.64
N THR A 290 -7.70 11.85 -22.42
CA THR A 290 -7.72 12.98 -21.48
C THR A 290 -6.99 14.20 -22.05
N LEU A 291 -5.81 13.98 -22.63
CA LEU A 291 -5.08 15.03 -23.36
C LEU A 291 -5.87 15.55 -24.56
N GLY A 292 -6.46 14.64 -25.35
CA GLY A 292 -7.30 14.99 -26.48
C GLY A 292 -8.51 15.84 -26.09
N LEU A 293 -9.12 15.57 -24.92
CA LEU A 293 -10.23 16.35 -24.37
C LEU A 293 -9.79 17.74 -23.94
N ALA A 294 -8.69 17.85 -23.20
CA ALA A 294 -8.18 19.13 -22.74
C ALA A 294 -7.77 20.06 -23.90
N MET A 295 -7.13 19.50 -24.93
CA MET A 295 -6.72 20.23 -26.14
C MET A 295 -7.89 20.78 -27.00
N ARG A 296 -9.15 20.56 -26.60
CA ARG A 296 -10.33 21.17 -27.24
C ARG A 296 -10.67 22.54 -26.68
N SER A 297 -10.06 22.93 -25.56
CA SER A 297 -10.28 24.24 -24.94
C SER A 297 -9.80 25.38 -25.84
N PRO A 298 -10.41 26.57 -25.75
CA PRO A 298 -10.23 27.63 -26.74
C PRO A 298 -8.84 28.29 -26.69
N THR A 299 -8.17 28.31 -25.54
CA THR A 299 -6.92 29.03 -25.30
C THR A 299 -5.85 28.14 -24.67
N ALA A 300 -4.57 28.45 -24.89
CA ALA A 300 -3.46 27.66 -24.32
C ALA A 300 -3.51 27.60 -22.78
N LYS A 301 -3.92 28.70 -22.14
CA LYS A 301 -4.10 28.79 -20.68
C LYS A 301 -5.23 27.88 -20.20
N THR A 302 -6.40 27.91 -20.85
CA THR A 302 -7.53 27.05 -20.46
C THR A 302 -7.24 25.57 -20.67
N VAL A 303 -6.43 25.21 -21.69
CA VAL A 303 -5.91 23.84 -21.84
C VAL A 303 -5.04 23.45 -20.65
N ALA A 304 -4.10 24.32 -20.24
CA ALA A 304 -3.23 24.06 -19.08
C ALA A 304 -4.02 23.93 -17.77
N GLU A 305 -4.99 24.81 -17.53
CA GLU A 305 -5.90 24.76 -16.38
C GLU A 305 -6.77 23.50 -16.39
N GLN A 306 -7.24 23.07 -17.56
CA GLN A 306 -8.02 21.84 -17.68
C GLN A 306 -7.15 20.60 -17.46
N ILE A 307 -5.91 20.58 -17.97
CA ILE A 307 -4.94 19.54 -17.65
C ILE A 307 -4.65 19.53 -16.15
N ALA A 308 -4.47 20.69 -15.52
CA ALA A 308 -4.32 20.80 -14.08
C ALA A 308 -5.56 20.26 -13.34
N ALA A 309 -6.77 20.63 -13.75
CA ALA A 309 -7.99 20.12 -13.12
C ALA A 309 -8.18 18.61 -13.28
N LEU A 310 -7.72 18.03 -14.41
CA LEU A 310 -7.79 16.60 -14.70
C LEU A 310 -6.66 15.80 -14.01
N THR A 311 -5.53 16.45 -13.69
CA THR A 311 -4.37 15.85 -12.98
C THR A 311 -4.41 16.10 -11.47
N VAL A 312 -5.09 17.15 -11.03
CA VAL A 312 -5.53 17.34 -9.66
C VAL A 312 -6.48 16.20 -9.38
N LYS A 313 -5.94 15.13 -8.81
CA LYS A 313 -6.73 14.12 -8.12
C LYS A 313 -7.74 14.91 -7.31
N ALA A 314 -9.03 14.67 -7.57
CA ALA A 314 -10.13 15.14 -6.72
C ALA A 314 -9.62 15.11 -5.28
N PRO A 315 -9.84 16.17 -4.46
CA PRO A 315 -9.40 16.19 -3.07
C PRO A 315 -9.73 14.83 -2.52
N ARG A 316 -8.68 14.05 -2.16
CA ARG A 316 -8.76 12.60 -1.90
C ARG A 316 -10.15 12.35 -1.37
N ALA A 317 -10.98 11.61 -2.13
CA ALA A 317 -12.29 11.18 -1.63
C ALA A 317 -12.06 10.86 -0.16
N ARG A 318 -12.74 11.61 0.73
CA ARG A 318 -12.61 11.52 2.19
C ARG A 318 -12.24 10.07 2.47
N ALA A 319 -11.02 9.81 2.94
CA ALA A 319 -10.53 8.43 3.03
C ALA A 319 -11.64 7.63 3.69
N ASP A 320 -12.19 6.65 2.96
CA ASP A 320 -13.52 6.07 3.22
C ASP A 320 -13.42 5.04 4.36
N GLY A 321 -12.81 5.48 5.46
CA GLY A 321 -12.35 4.65 6.54
C GLY A 321 -12.04 5.47 7.79
N PRO A 322 -11.93 4.78 8.94
CA PRO A 322 -11.73 5.41 10.23
C PRO A 322 -10.42 6.19 10.29
N ARG A 323 -10.34 7.16 11.19
CA ARG A 323 -9.06 7.71 11.66
C ARG A 323 -8.78 7.22 13.07
N LEU A 324 -7.52 7.14 13.47
CA LEU A 324 -7.12 6.77 14.84
C LEU A 324 -7.71 7.71 15.90
N GLU A 325 -7.94 8.98 15.53
CA GLU A 325 -8.60 9.96 16.40
C GLU A 325 -10.07 9.58 16.70
N ASP A 326 -10.71 8.81 15.81
CA ASP A 326 -12.08 8.32 15.96
C ASP A 326 -12.14 7.01 16.78
N ILE A 327 -10.99 6.38 17.06
CA ILE A 327 -10.92 5.13 17.83
C ILE A 327 -10.66 5.43 19.30
N HIS A 328 -11.68 5.17 20.11
CA HIS A 328 -11.62 5.31 21.56
C HIS A 328 -11.01 4.07 22.23
N GLY A 329 -10.29 4.29 23.34
CA GLY A 329 -9.60 3.25 24.09
C GLY A 329 -8.11 3.55 24.27
N ASP A 330 -7.49 2.79 25.18
CA ASP A 330 -6.08 2.91 25.55
C ASP A 330 -5.38 1.53 25.58
N THR A 331 -5.66 0.73 24.55
CA THR A 331 -5.01 -0.57 24.39
C THR A 331 -3.53 -0.37 24.00
N PRO A 332 -2.65 -1.34 24.31
CA PRO A 332 -1.26 -1.30 23.86
C PRO A 332 -1.15 -1.08 22.35
N ALA A 333 -2.03 -1.71 21.57
CA ALA A 333 -2.09 -1.56 20.11
C ALA A 333 -2.41 -0.13 19.67
N LEU A 334 -3.37 0.54 20.33
CA LEU A 334 -3.70 1.93 20.02
C LEU A 334 -2.58 2.89 20.41
N ARG A 335 -1.90 2.68 21.54
CA ARG A 335 -0.73 3.48 21.91
C ARG A 335 0.40 3.34 20.90
N ALA A 336 0.72 2.11 20.50
CA ALA A 336 1.73 1.84 19.47
C ALA A 336 1.36 2.48 18.12
N ALA A 337 0.11 2.32 17.68
CA ALA A 337 -0.37 2.91 16.43
C ALA A 337 -0.33 4.45 16.46
N ARG A 338 -0.74 5.08 17.57
CA ARG A 338 -0.66 6.54 17.75
C ARG A 338 0.78 7.04 17.75
N GLN A 339 1.69 6.33 18.41
CA GLN A 339 3.11 6.67 18.43
C GLN A 339 3.72 6.61 17.01
N ILE A 340 3.48 5.51 16.28
CA ILE A 340 3.98 5.36 14.91
C ILE A 340 3.43 6.47 14.00
N VAL A 341 2.14 6.82 14.11
CA VAL A 341 1.56 7.90 13.30
C VAL A 341 2.09 9.28 13.68
N HIS A 342 2.35 9.51 14.97
CA HIS A 342 3.05 10.70 15.42
C HIS A 342 4.45 10.80 14.79
N ASP A 343 5.24 9.72 14.88
CA ASP A 343 6.60 9.68 14.37
C ASP A 343 6.63 9.83 12.84
N LEU A 344 5.65 9.26 12.13
CA LEU A 344 5.47 9.46 10.70
C LEU A 344 5.22 10.92 10.32
N ARG A 345 4.42 11.63 11.11
CA ARG A 345 4.16 13.06 10.90
C ARG A 345 5.42 13.89 11.16
N ALA A 346 6.17 13.56 12.22
CA ALA A 346 7.43 14.22 12.56
C ALA A 346 8.55 13.94 11.53
N TRP A 347 8.62 12.72 11.00
CA TRP A 347 9.51 12.39 9.88
C TRP A 347 9.18 13.23 8.64
N LYS A 348 7.88 13.40 8.34
CA LYS A 348 7.44 14.22 7.20
C LYS A 348 7.83 15.70 7.33
N THR A 349 7.92 16.21 8.56
CA THR A 349 8.39 17.59 8.83
C THR A 349 9.91 17.68 8.97
N GLY A 350 10.64 16.56 8.92
CA GLY A 350 12.10 16.49 9.03
C GLY A 350 12.63 16.53 10.47
N GLU A 351 11.76 16.37 11.47
CA GLU A 351 12.12 16.38 12.90
C GLU A 351 12.80 15.08 13.36
N ILE A 352 12.47 13.96 12.73
CA ILE A 352 13.00 12.62 13.04
C ILE A 352 13.53 11.98 11.75
N ALA A 353 14.69 11.33 11.82
CA ALA A 353 15.25 10.59 10.69
C ALA A 353 14.53 9.25 10.49
N TRP A 354 14.40 8.79 9.24
CA TRP A 354 13.80 7.47 8.93
C TRP A 354 14.51 6.29 9.62
N ALA A 355 15.79 6.45 9.94
CA ALA A 355 16.59 5.50 10.70
C ALA A 355 16.03 5.22 12.11
N ASP A 356 15.39 6.21 12.73
CA ASP A 356 14.96 6.17 14.13
C ASP A 356 13.49 5.76 14.29
N LEU A 357 12.77 5.55 13.19
CA LEU A 357 11.36 5.15 13.20
C LEU A 357 11.19 3.64 13.33
N THR A 358 10.14 3.23 14.07
CA THR A 358 9.63 1.86 13.97
C THR A 358 8.90 1.67 12.65
N ARG A 359 9.45 0.83 11.76
CA ARG A 359 8.95 0.65 10.38
C ARG A 359 7.92 -0.46 10.23
N THR A 360 7.85 -1.35 11.22
CA THR A 360 7.08 -2.58 11.11
C THR A 360 6.31 -2.87 12.40
N LEU A 361 5.02 -3.17 12.26
CA LEU A 361 4.09 -3.44 13.37
C LEU A 361 3.29 -4.71 13.07
N LEU A 362 3.25 -5.65 14.00
CA LEU A 362 2.35 -6.80 13.96
C LEU A 362 1.27 -6.64 15.04
N LEU A 363 0.01 -6.56 14.62
CA LEU A 363 -1.15 -6.57 15.48
C LEU A 363 -1.72 -7.99 15.58
N TYR A 364 -1.80 -8.55 16.77
CA TYR A 364 -2.33 -9.91 16.97
C TYR A 364 -3.38 -9.97 18.07
N GLY A 365 -4.30 -10.92 18.00
CA GLY A 365 -5.34 -11.11 19.01
C GLY A 365 -6.63 -11.69 18.44
N PRO A 366 -7.69 -11.86 19.25
CA PRO A 366 -8.92 -12.53 18.83
C PRO A 366 -9.54 -11.91 17.56
N PRO A 367 -10.27 -12.69 16.74
CA PRO A 367 -10.97 -12.17 15.57
C PRO A 367 -11.99 -11.09 15.97
N GLY A 368 -12.30 -10.18 15.05
CA GLY A 368 -13.33 -9.16 15.28
C GLY A 368 -12.97 -8.04 16.27
N THR A 369 -11.73 -7.99 16.79
CA THR A 369 -11.24 -6.93 17.70
C THR A 369 -10.89 -5.60 17.01
N GLY A 370 -10.85 -5.57 15.67
CA GLY A 370 -10.58 -4.36 14.90
C GLY A 370 -9.13 -4.17 14.46
N LYS A 371 -8.30 -5.22 14.42
CA LYS A 371 -6.88 -5.16 13.97
C LYS A 371 -6.72 -4.48 12.60
N SER A 372 -7.44 -4.96 11.59
CA SER A 372 -7.42 -4.41 10.23
C SER A 372 -8.01 -2.99 10.16
N TRP A 373 -8.93 -2.67 11.06
CA TRP A 373 -9.54 -1.34 11.18
C TRP A 373 -8.52 -0.33 11.73
N ILE A 374 -7.77 -0.69 12.79
CA ILE A 374 -6.65 0.12 13.32
C ILE A 374 -5.55 0.30 12.27
N ALA A 375 -5.17 -0.76 11.55
CA ALA A 375 -4.15 -0.68 10.51
C ALA A 375 -4.52 0.32 9.40
N ARG A 376 -5.78 0.29 8.92
CA ARG A 376 -6.29 1.29 7.96
C ARG A 376 -6.35 2.69 8.57
N ALA A 377 -6.76 2.81 9.83
CA ALA A 377 -6.83 4.08 10.54
C ALA A 377 -5.47 4.77 10.68
N MET A 378 -4.38 4.01 10.81
CA MET A 378 -3.02 4.54 10.85
C MET A 378 -2.68 5.35 9.59
N GLY A 379 -2.91 4.77 8.41
CA GLY A 379 -2.64 5.45 7.14
C GLY A 379 -3.51 6.69 6.96
N ASN A 380 -4.79 6.60 7.31
CA ASN A 380 -5.73 7.72 7.21
C ASN A 380 -5.37 8.89 8.14
N SER A 381 -4.97 8.61 9.38
CA SER A 381 -4.52 9.63 10.33
C SER A 381 -3.18 10.24 9.92
N ALA A 382 -2.24 9.44 9.43
CA ALA A 382 -0.98 9.97 8.88
C ALA A 382 -1.18 10.80 7.60
N GLY A 383 -2.34 10.65 6.93
CA GLY A 383 -2.60 11.24 5.62
C GLY A 383 -1.78 10.57 4.53
N PHE A 384 -1.46 9.29 4.69
CA PHE A 384 -0.63 8.50 3.78
C PHE A 384 -1.51 7.62 2.91
N SER A 385 -0.94 7.11 1.82
CA SER A 385 -1.62 6.09 1.02
C SER A 385 -1.76 4.80 1.85
N VAL A 386 -2.77 4.00 1.55
CA VAL A 386 -2.94 2.67 2.15
C VAL A 386 -2.97 1.65 1.01
N VAL A 387 -2.12 0.64 1.11
CA VAL A 387 -2.12 -0.53 0.23
C VAL A 387 -2.38 -1.73 1.13
N THR A 388 -3.31 -2.60 0.74
CA THR A 388 -3.62 -3.83 1.49
C THR A 388 -3.31 -5.02 0.60
N GLY A 389 -2.73 -6.07 1.19
CA GLY A 389 -2.62 -7.38 0.56
C GLY A 389 -2.91 -8.47 1.58
N THR A 390 -3.50 -9.57 1.11
CA THR A 390 -3.77 -10.75 1.92
C THR A 390 -3.28 -11.99 1.18
N PHE A 391 -2.85 -13.02 1.91
CA PHE A 391 -2.42 -14.27 1.28
C PHE A 391 -3.58 -14.95 0.53
N GLY A 392 -4.81 -14.81 1.02
CA GLY A 392 -6.00 -15.31 0.34
C GLY A 392 -6.24 -14.65 -1.02
N GLU A 393 -6.11 -13.32 -1.12
CA GLU A 393 -6.24 -12.60 -2.40
C GLU A 393 -5.14 -12.97 -3.38
N TRP A 394 -3.90 -13.08 -2.92
CA TRP A 394 -2.80 -13.50 -3.78
C TRP A 394 -3.00 -14.93 -4.28
N GLN A 395 -3.46 -15.83 -3.42
CA GLN A 395 -3.74 -17.22 -3.82
C GLN A 395 -4.90 -17.32 -4.81
N ALA A 396 -5.94 -16.49 -4.66
CA ALA A 396 -7.08 -16.46 -5.58
C ALA A 396 -6.70 -16.08 -7.02
N ALA A 397 -5.53 -15.45 -7.23
CA ALA A 397 -5.04 -15.06 -8.54
C ALA A 397 -4.65 -16.24 -9.45
N GLY A 398 -4.43 -17.43 -8.90
CA GLY A 398 -4.15 -18.63 -9.68
C GLY A 398 -3.12 -19.56 -9.03
N HIS A 399 -2.26 -20.15 -9.85
CA HIS A 399 -1.24 -21.09 -9.38
C HIS A 399 -0.08 -20.34 -8.68
N LEU A 400 0.88 -21.09 -8.11
CA LEU A 400 2.00 -20.52 -7.34
C LEU A 400 2.67 -19.32 -8.04
N GLY A 401 2.92 -19.41 -9.35
CA GLY A 401 3.54 -18.33 -10.11
C GLY A 401 2.71 -17.04 -10.17
N ASP A 402 1.38 -17.16 -10.25
CA ASP A 402 0.45 -16.02 -10.31
C ASP A 402 0.30 -15.40 -8.91
N MET A 403 0.19 -16.22 -7.87
CA MET A 403 0.22 -15.76 -6.48
C MET A 403 1.47 -14.95 -6.16
N LEU A 404 2.65 -15.48 -6.51
CA LEU A 404 3.92 -14.77 -6.31
C LEU A 404 3.98 -13.48 -7.12
N ARG A 405 3.37 -13.43 -8.31
CA ARG A 405 3.30 -12.22 -9.14
C ARG A 405 2.43 -11.14 -8.49
N GLU A 406 1.27 -11.52 -7.97
CA GLU A 406 0.34 -10.61 -7.30
C GLU A 406 0.87 -10.09 -5.97
N MET A 407 1.51 -10.95 -5.18
CA MET A 407 2.24 -10.51 -3.98
C MET A 407 3.29 -9.46 -4.34
N ARG A 408 4.16 -9.73 -5.31
CA ARG A 408 5.17 -8.77 -5.79
C ARG A 408 4.55 -7.48 -6.34
N ARG A 409 3.40 -7.57 -7.01
CA ARG A 409 2.65 -6.39 -7.48
C ARG A 409 2.22 -5.52 -6.31
N THR A 410 1.66 -6.11 -5.26
CA THR A 410 1.22 -5.41 -4.04
C THR A 410 2.37 -4.65 -3.37
N PHE A 411 3.54 -5.29 -3.22
CA PHE A 411 4.72 -4.65 -2.64
C PHE A 411 5.28 -3.54 -3.54
N ARG A 412 5.31 -3.73 -4.86
CA ARG A 412 5.71 -2.65 -5.80
C ARG A 412 4.74 -1.47 -5.76
N GLU A 413 3.44 -1.73 -5.67
CA GLU A 413 2.42 -0.70 -5.56
C GLU A 413 2.58 0.12 -4.28
N ALA A 414 2.91 -0.53 -3.16
CA ALA A 414 3.25 0.18 -1.93
C ALA A 414 4.46 1.10 -2.10
N ARG A 415 5.56 0.59 -2.67
CA ARG A 415 6.77 1.41 -2.93
C ARG A 415 6.46 2.61 -3.83
N ALA A 416 5.70 2.41 -4.90
CA ALA A 416 5.31 3.48 -5.84
C ALA A 416 4.40 4.54 -5.21
N LYS A 417 3.67 4.21 -4.13
CA LYS A 417 2.75 5.11 -3.43
C LYS A 417 3.34 5.75 -2.17
N ALA A 418 4.63 5.59 -1.91
CA ALA A 418 5.30 6.20 -0.76
C ALA A 418 5.06 7.74 -0.74
N PRO A 419 4.73 8.34 0.42
CA PRO A 419 4.57 7.72 1.73
C PRO A 419 3.28 6.89 1.86
N THR A 420 3.42 5.63 2.29
CA THR A 420 2.31 4.66 2.38
C THR A 420 2.39 3.77 3.61
N VAL A 421 1.23 3.27 4.03
CA VAL A 421 1.09 2.13 4.93
C VAL A 421 0.74 0.90 4.10
N LEU A 422 1.58 -0.14 4.14
CA LEU A 422 1.32 -1.46 3.57
C LEU A 422 0.73 -2.37 4.66
N ILE A 423 -0.51 -2.76 4.48
CA ILE A 423 -1.21 -3.68 5.39
C ILE A 423 -1.14 -5.09 4.82
N ILE A 424 -0.60 -6.02 5.60
CA ILE A 424 -0.66 -7.46 5.32
C ILE A 424 -1.69 -8.07 6.27
N ASP A 425 -2.92 -8.23 5.80
CA ASP A 425 -4.02 -8.76 6.60
C ASP A 425 -3.96 -10.30 6.64
N GLU A 426 -4.30 -10.89 7.79
CA GLU A 426 -4.35 -12.35 7.99
C GLU A 426 -3.04 -13.06 7.60
N ILE A 427 -1.91 -12.53 8.09
CA ILE A 427 -0.57 -13.07 7.78
C ILE A 427 -0.40 -14.52 8.26
N ASP A 428 -1.17 -14.94 9.27
CA ASP A 428 -1.24 -16.32 9.76
C ASP A 428 -1.75 -17.32 8.71
N ALA A 429 -2.43 -16.86 7.65
CA ALA A 429 -2.87 -17.72 6.55
C ALA A 429 -1.72 -18.36 5.75
N VAL A 430 -0.51 -17.78 5.79
CA VAL A 430 0.68 -18.39 5.14
C VAL A 430 1.22 -19.60 5.91
N GLY A 431 1.03 -19.57 7.23
CA GLY A 431 1.58 -20.49 8.21
C GLY A 431 3.12 -20.53 8.35
N SER A 432 3.64 -21.53 9.06
CA SER A 432 5.04 -21.89 9.31
C SER A 432 5.63 -23.02 8.44
N ARG A 433 6.91 -22.98 8.07
CA ARG A 433 7.59 -24.12 7.43
C ARG A 433 7.73 -25.35 8.34
N GLU A 434 7.52 -25.17 9.64
CA GLU A 434 7.73 -26.21 10.65
C GLU A 434 6.53 -27.15 10.82
N ASP A 435 5.43 -26.91 10.09
CA ASP A 435 4.25 -27.79 10.12
C ASP A 435 4.58 -29.19 9.57
N ARG A 436 4.04 -30.21 10.25
CA ARG A 436 4.27 -31.63 9.95
C ARG A 436 3.60 -32.12 8.65
N ASP A 437 2.72 -31.31 8.05
CA ASP A 437 2.01 -31.68 6.82
C ASP A 437 2.90 -31.64 5.58
N GLN A 438 3.33 -32.83 5.13
CA GLN A 438 4.24 -32.97 4.00
C GLN A 438 3.62 -32.64 2.63
N HIS A 439 2.29 -32.68 2.50
CA HIS A 439 1.63 -32.58 1.19
C HIS A 439 1.78 -31.20 0.51
N ASN A 440 2.08 -30.13 1.26
CA ASN A 440 2.26 -28.77 0.72
C ASN A 440 3.54 -28.05 1.22
N HIS A 441 4.46 -28.77 1.84
CA HIS A 441 5.66 -28.17 2.47
C HIS A 441 6.52 -27.38 1.46
N SER A 442 6.73 -27.92 0.25
CA SER A 442 7.56 -27.27 -0.78
C SER A 442 6.92 -26.00 -1.34
N TYR A 443 5.60 -26.01 -1.55
CA TYR A 443 4.82 -24.85 -1.99
C TYR A 443 4.89 -23.72 -0.95
N ARG A 444 4.55 -24.03 0.30
CA ARG A 444 4.55 -23.07 1.42
C ARG A 444 5.94 -22.48 1.67
N THR A 445 6.97 -23.31 1.62
CA THR A 445 8.36 -22.85 1.74
C THR A 445 8.71 -21.81 0.66
N GLN A 446 8.27 -22.00 -0.58
CA GLN A 446 8.52 -21.04 -1.67
C GLN A 446 7.76 -19.72 -1.46
N VAL A 447 6.49 -19.79 -1.04
CA VAL A 447 5.68 -18.60 -0.73
C VAL A 447 6.31 -17.80 0.40
N ILE A 448 6.67 -18.45 1.52
CA ILE A 448 7.26 -17.75 2.67
C ILE A 448 8.62 -17.17 2.26
N ASN A 449 9.48 -17.90 1.52
CA ASN A 449 10.75 -17.34 1.05
C ASN A 449 10.59 -16.09 0.18
N ALA A 450 9.61 -16.09 -0.72
CA ALA A 450 9.33 -14.94 -1.55
C ALA A 450 8.77 -13.77 -0.74
N PHE A 451 7.91 -14.03 0.24
CA PHE A 451 7.40 -13.00 1.15
C PHE A 451 8.54 -12.39 1.99
N LEU A 452 9.44 -13.21 2.54
CA LEU A 452 10.60 -12.73 3.28
C LEU A 452 11.51 -11.86 2.41
N ALA A 453 11.73 -12.23 1.15
CA ALA A 453 12.52 -11.41 0.22
C ALA A 453 11.88 -10.04 -0.03
N GLU A 454 10.55 -9.98 -0.14
CA GLU A 454 9.84 -8.70 -0.30
C GLU A 454 9.85 -7.86 0.99
N MET A 455 9.73 -8.49 2.16
CA MET A 455 9.89 -7.82 3.47
C MET A 455 11.29 -7.23 3.66
N ASP A 456 12.34 -8.00 3.35
CA ASP A 456 13.74 -7.56 3.45
C ASP A 456 14.06 -6.46 2.42
N SER A 457 13.36 -6.42 1.29
CA SER A 457 13.48 -5.37 0.29
C SER A 457 12.72 -4.11 0.67
N ILE A 458 11.51 -4.21 1.23
CA ILE A 458 10.68 -3.05 1.56
C ILE A 458 11.12 -2.35 2.85
N SER A 459 11.78 -3.06 3.77
CA SER A 459 12.32 -2.49 5.01
C SER A 459 13.46 -1.48 4.77
N ARG A 460 14.07 -1.51 3.58
CA ARG A 460 15.09 -0.56 3.11
C ARG A 460 14.50 0.66 2.40
N GLU A 461 13.22 0.61 2.04
CA GLU A 461 12.54 1.71 1.36
C GLU A 461 12.14 2.78 2.38
N GLU A 462 12.45 4.04 2.08
CA GLU A 462 12.01 5.15 2.92
C GLU A 462 10.55 5.50 2.64
N GLY A 463 9.79 5.83 3.68
CA GLY A 463 8.39 6.25 3.56
C GLY A 463 7.38 5.10 3.44
N VAL A 464 7.79 3.84 3.62
CA VAL A 464 6.87 2.69 3.67
C VAL A 464 6.87 2.05 5.06
N ILE A 465 5.71 2.03 5.71
CA ILE A 465 5.49 1.29 6.96
C ILE A 465 4.70 0.02 6.67
N VAL A 466 5.14 -1.10 7.23
CA VAL A 466 4.45 -2.40 7.10
C VAL A 466 3.66 -2.70 8.37
N VAL A 467 2.36 -2.96 8.24
CA VAL A 467 1.49 -3.37 9.34
C VAL A 467 0.91 -4.75 9.03
N GLY A 468 1.31 -5.76 9.80
CA GLY A 468 0.73 -7.10 9.73
C GLY A 468 -0.43 -7.25 10.72
N THR A 469 -1.44 -8.05 10.36
CA THR A 469 -2.48 -8.49 11.31
C THR A 469 -2.55 -10.01 11.33
N CYS A 470 -2.76 -10.61 12.50
CA CYS A 470 -3.07 -12.04 12.62
C CYS A 470 -4.02 -12.33 13.79
N ASN A 471 -4.68 -13.47 13.74
CA ASN A 471 -5.41 -14.00 14.89
C ASN A 471 -4.50 -14.90 15.73
N HIS A 472 -3.72 -15.74 15.04
CA HIS A 472 -2.90 -16.80 15.62
C HIS A 472 -1.41 -16.57 15.34
N PRO A 473 -0.71 -15.76 16.17
CA PRO A 473 0.71 -15.48 15.95
C PRO A 473 1.59 -16.74 15.98
N GLU A 474 1.18 -17.79 16.69
CA GLU A 474 1.86 -19.08 16.80
C GLU A 474 1.89 -19.87 15.48
N LEU A 475 0.96 -19.60 14.56
CA LEU A 475 0.94 -20.24 13.24
C LEU A 475 1.92 -19.60 12.26
N ILE A 476 2.41 -18.40 12.55
CA ILE A 476 3.30 -17.66 11.65
C ILE A 476 4.71 -18.27 11.69
N ASP A 477 5.33 -18.42 10.52
CA ASP A 477 6.73 -18.81 10.41
C ASP A 477 7.66 -17.96 11.31
N PRO A 478 8.46 -18.57 12.19
CA PRO A 478 9.34 -17.84 13.10
C PRO A 478 10.30 -16.89 12.38
N ALA A 479 10.68 -17.17 11.13
CA ALA A 479 11.53 -16.28 10.34
C ALA A 479 10.81 -14.96 9.98
N VAL A 480 9.49 -14.95 9.77
CA VAL A 480 8.71 -13.73 9.55
C VAL A 480 8.74 -12.84 10.79
N LEU A 481 8.74 -13.45 11.98
CA LEU A 481 8.72 -12.76 13.27
C LEU A 481 10.11 -12.30 13.76
N ARG A 482 11.19 -12.49 12.99
CA ARG A 482 12.53 -12.06 13.42
C ARG A 482 12.70 -10.54 13.39
N ALA A 483 13.65 -10.05 14.20
CA ALA A 483 14.07 -8.66 14.19
C ALA A 483 14.54 -8.24 12.78
N GLY A 484 14.17 -7.03 12.36
CA GLY A 484 14.35 -6.51 11.01
C GLY A 484 13.16 -6.74 10.06
N ARG A 485 12.11 -7.45 10.50
CA ARG A 485 10.90 -7.74 9.71
C ARG A 485 9.61 -7.33 10.40
N PHE A 486 9.39 -7.79 11.62
CA PHE A 486 8.33 -7.29 12.50
C PHE A 486 8.93 -6.97 13.87
N ASP A 487 9.44 -5.75 13.98
CA ASP A 487 10.17 -5.25 15.13
C ASP A 487 9.26 -5.03 16.33
N MET A 488 8.05 -4.52 16.07
CA MET A 488 7.04 -4.29 17.10
C MET A 488 5.89 -5.29 16.95
N LYS A 489 5.57 -5.99 18.03
CA LYS A 489 4.47 -6.98 18.08
C LYS A 489 3.57 -6.64 19.24
N VAL A 490 2.30 -6.38 18.98
CA VAL A 490 1.39 -5.84 19.98
C VAL A 490 0.07 -6.59 19.98
N ALA A 491 -0.32 -7.07 21.16
CA ALA A 491 -1.61 -7.70 21.35
C ALA A 491 -2.74 -6.66 21.33
N LEU A 492 -3.82 -6.99 20.63
CA LEU A 492 -5.12 -6.32 20.69
C LEU A 492 -6.11 -7.31 21.34
N PRO A 493 -6.26 -7.27 22.68
CA PRO A 493 -7.24 -8.12 23.36
C PRO A 493 -8.67 -7.65 23.08
N LEU A 494 -9.65 -8.42 23.58
CA LEU A 494 -11.04 -7.97 23.60
C LEU A 494 -11.17 -6.63 24.35
N PRO A 495 -12.03 -5.72 23.87
CA PRO A 495 -12.21 -4.42 24.50
C PRO A 495 -12.69 -4.57 25.96
N ASP A 496 -12.25 -3.64 26.80
CA ASP A 496 -12.77 -3.46 28.16
C ASP A 496 -14.06 -2.61 28.12
N ALA A 497 -14.73 -2.44 29.27
CA ALA A 497 -15.94 -1.63 29.35
C ALA A 497 -15.74 -0.19 28.80
N LYS A 498 -14.55 0.39 28.95
CA LYS A 498 -14.20 1.71 28.40
C LYS A 498 -14.10 1.70 26.88
N GLY A 499 -13.44 0.69 26.31
CA GLY A 499 -13.33 0.47 24.86
C GLY A 499 -14.70 0.19 24.22
N LEU A 500 -15.51 -0.65 24.87
CA LEU A 500 -16.88 -0.96 24.47
C LEU A 500 -17.77 0.28 24.44
N PHE A 501 -17.70 1.12 25.49
CA PHE A 501 -18.37 2.41 25.51
C PHE A 501 -17.96 3.29 24.31
N GLY A 502 -16.67 3.30 23.98
CA GLY A 502 -16.14 3.96 22.79
C GLY A 502 -16.76 3.47 21.48
N ILE A 503 -16.85 2.15 21.32
CA ILE A 503 -17.47 1.51 20.15
C ILE A 503 -18.95 1.88 20.07
N PHE A 504 -19.70 1.76 21.17
CA PHE A 504 -21.11 2.13 21.21
C PHE A 504 -21.34 3.62 20.91
N ARG A 505 -20.49 4.51 21.43
CA ARG A 505 -20.54 5.95 21.13
C ARG A 505 -20.34 6.24 19.64
N HIS A 506 -19.43 5.50 18.99
CA HIS A 506 -19.22 5.63 17.55
C HIS A 506 -20.42 5.11 16.74
N CYS A 507 -20.96 3.95 17.10
CA CYS A 507 -22.08 3.32 16.39
C CYS A 507 -23.44 4.00 16.66
N LEU A 508 -23.59 4.68 17.81
CA LEU A 508 -24.83 5.28 18.32
C LEU A 508 -24.59 6.72 18.83
N PRO A 509 -24.18 7.67 17.97
CA PRO A 509 -23.75 9.01 18.39
C PRO A 509 -24.87 9.88 19.01
N GLY A 510 -26.15 9.51 18.83
CA GLY A 510 -27.30 10.25 19.36
C GLY A 510 -27.83 9.78 20.72
N TRP A 511 -27.18 8.80 21.35
CA TRP A 511 -27.66 8.17 22.60
C TRP A 511 -26.99 8.78 23.83
N ARG A 512 -27.67 8.75 24.98
CA ARG A 512 -27.14 9.34 26.22
C ARG A 512 -25.96 8.52 26.72
N GLU A 513 -24.94 9.21 27.23
CA GLU A 513 -23.72 8.56 27.75
C GLU A 513 -24.00 7.51 28.84
N ALA A 514 -24.95 7.78 29.74
CA ALA A 514 -25.34 6.81 30.78
C ALA A 514 -25.89 5.50 30.19
N ASP A 515 -26.67 5.58 29.12
CA ASP A 515 -27.26 4.41 28.45
C ASP A 515 -26.17 3.60 27.71
N LEU A 516 -25.21 4.30 27.08
CA LEU A 516 -24.07 3.66 26.41
C LEU A 516 -23.13 2.97 27.41
N ARG A 517 -22.93 3.54 28.61
CA ARG A 517 -22.14 2.90 29.68
C ARG A 517 -22.81 1.63 30.22
N ASP A 518 -24.14 1.64 30.38
CA ASP A 518 -24.91 0.45 30.75
C ASP A 518 -24.81 -0.66 29.68
N LEU A 519 -24.94 -0.30 28.39
CA LEU A 519 -24.73 -1.25 27.29
C LEU A 519 -23.30 -1.79 27.25
N ALA A 520 -22.30 -0.94 27.49
CA ALA A 520 -20.90 -1.34 27.51
C ALA A 520 -20.60 -2.35 28.63
N ALA A 521 -21.16 -2.15 29.83
CA ALA A 521 -21.03 -3.11 30.93
C ALA A 521 -21.67 -4.46 30.59
N ARG A 522 -22.82 -4.45 29.90
CA ARG A 522 -23.53 -5.67 29.48
C ARG A 522 -22.84 -6.40 28.32
N ALA A 523 -22.08 -5.69 27.50
CA ALA A 523 -21.37 -6.21 26.34
C ALA A 523 -19.92 -6.65 26.65
N VAL A 524 -19.50 -6.68 27.92
CA VAL A 524 -18.18 -7.18 28.31
C VAL A 524 -17.99 -8.61 27.79
N GLY A 525 -16.82 -8.86 27.19
CA GLY A 525 -16.49 -10.13 26.53
C GLY A 525 -16.84 -10.15 25.04
N SER A 526 -17.60 -9.18 24.51
CA SER A 526 -17.90 -9.12 23.08
C SER A 526 -16.80 -8.45 22.26
N SER A 527 -16.59 -8.95 21.05
CA SER A 527 -15.72 -8.32 20.06
C SER A 527 -16.38 -7.08 19.43
N ALA A 528 -15.58 -6.19 18.84
CA ALA A 528 -16.11 -5.01 18.15
C ALA A 528 -17.03 -5.41 16.97
N ALA A 529 -16.68 -6.50 16.28
CA ALA A 529 -17.48 -7.05 15.18
C ALA A 529 -18.83 -7.62 15.66
N GLU A 530 -18.87 -8.31 16.81
CA GLU A 530 -20.12 -8.79 17.41
C GLU A 530 -21.05 -7.65 17.79
N ILE A 531 -20.53 -6.56 18.35
CA ILE A 531 -21.32 -5.38 18.73
C ILE A 531 -21.91 -4.72 17.49
N ASP A 532 -21.10 -4.54 16.44
CA ASP A 532 -21.57 -3.97 15.19
C ASP A 532 -22.64 -4.88 14.54
N ALA A 533 -22.45 -6.20 14.57
CA ALA A 533 -23.43 -7.17 14.10
C ALA A 533 -24.74 -7.09 14.91
N ALA A 534 -24.65 -7.06 16.23
CA ALA A 534 -25.79 -6.91 17.15
C ALA A 534 -26.58 -5.63 16.83
N ILE A 535 -25.91 -4.48 16.75
CA ILE A 535 -26.56 -3.20 16.42
C ILE A 535 -27.23 -3.24 15.04
N ARG A 536 -26.56 -3.79 14.02
CA ARG A 536 -27.13 -3.95 12.68
C ARG A 536 -28.37 -4.83 12.69
N GLN A 537 -28.34 -5.95 13.40
CA GLN A 537 -29.45 -6.88 13.52
C GLN A 537 -30.64 -6.24 14.26
N THR A 538 -30.41 -5.60 15.40
CA THR A 538 -31.46 -4.91 16.16
C THR A 538 -32.11 -3.79 15.34
N ARG A 539 -31.29 -3.02 14.60
CA ARG A 539 -31.79 -1.98 13.69
C ARG A 539 -32.61 -2.56 12.54
N ALA A 540 -32.25 -3.74 12.03
CA ALA A 540 -33.04 -4.45 11.02
C ALA A 540 -34.40 -4.92 11.58
N MET A 541 -34.41 -5.47 12.80
CA MET A 541 -35.65 -5.89 13.49
C MET A 541 -36.59 -4.71 13.75
N ALA A 542 -36.08 -3.59 14.27
CA ALA A 542 -36.87 -2.39 14.50
C ALA A 542 -37.49 -1.85 13.20
N ARG A 543 -36.70 -1.84 12.11
CA ARG A 543 -37.16 -1.44 10.78
C ARG A 543 -38.27 -2.36 10.24
N ALA A 544 -38.15 -3.67 10.44
CA ALA A 544 -39.20 -4.63 10.05
C ALA A 544 -40.52 -4.35 10.80
N GLN A 545 -40.43 -3.85 12.04
CA GLN A 545 -41.57 -3.43 12.86
C GLN A 545 -42.01 -1.97 12.59
N LYS A 546 -41.41 -1.29 11.60
CA LYS A 546 -41.69 0.11 11.22
C LYS A 546 -41.56 1.11 12.38
N ARG A 547 -40.61 0.88 13.28
CA ARG A 547 -40.28 1.79 14.40
C ARG A 547 -38.78 2.00 14.50
N ASP A 548 -38.38 3.02 15.25
CA ASP A 548 -36.98 3.23 15.59
C ASP A 548 -36.48 2.21 16.61
N MET A 549 -35.17 1.97 16.56
CA MET A 549 -34.47 1.13 17.54
C MET A 549 -34.41 1.85 18.88
N THR A 550 -34.77 1.14 19.94
CA THR A 550 -34.80 1.66 21.31
C THR A 550 -33.71 1.02 22.17
N LEU A 551 -33.42 1.63 23.32
CA LEU A 551 -32.45 1.09 24.30
C LEU A 551 -32.83 -0.30 24.79
N ASP A 552 -34.12 -0.58 24.96
CA ASP A 552 -34.59 -1.88 25.42
C ASP A 552 -34.26 -2.99 24.41
N ASP A 553 -34.34 -2.69 23.11
CA ASP A 553 -34.03 -3.68 22.07
C ASP A 553 -32.55 -4.11 22.13
N LEU A 554 -31.63 -3.16 22.35
CA LEU A 554 -30.21 -3.49 22.51
C LEU A 554 -29.94 -4.15 23.85
N ARG A 555 -30.59 -3.69 24.93
CA ARG A 555 -30.49 -4.35 26.22
C ARG A 555 -30.87 -5.81 26.12
N GLN A 556 -31.94 -6.15 25.40
CA GLN A 556 -32.38 -7.53 25.16
C GLN A 556 -31.34 -8.37 24.42
N VAL A 557 -30.66 -7.80 23.42
CA VAL A 557 -29.57 -8.49 22.71
C VAL A 557 -28.34 -8.68 23.60
N PHE A 558 -28.08 -7.74 24.51
CA PHE A 558 -27.03 -7.83 25.52
C PHE A 558 -27.51 -8.42 26.86
N ILE A 559 -28.69 -9.07 26.92
CA ILE A 559 -29.11 -9.84 28.10
C ILE A 559 -28.14 -11.02 28.22
N ILE A 560 -27.52 -11.12 29.37
CA ILE A 560 -26.79 -12.29 29.79
C ILE A 560 -27.86 -13.18 30.43
N ASP A 561 -28.41 -14.12 29.67
CA ASP A 561 -29.27 -15.17 30.19
C ASP A 561 -28.38 -16.35 30.63
N HIS A 562 -27.55 -16.10 31.64
CA HIS A 562 -26.77 -17.15 32.29
C HIS A 562 -27.42 -17.48 33.62
N ASP A 563 -27.46 -18.77 33.90
CA ASP A 563 -27.77 -19.25 35.23
C ASP A 563 -26.79 -18.59 36.23
N PRO A 564 -27.28 -17.89 37.26
CA PRO A 564 -26.42 -17.29 38.30
C PRO A 564 -25.42 -18.28 38.90
N ASP A 565 -25.75 -19.58 38.92
CA ASP A 565 -24.86 -20.63 39.40
C ASP A 565 -23.68 -20.88 38.45
N ILE A 566 -23.86 -20.70 37.13
CA ILE A 566 -22.78 -20.78 36.14
C ILE A 566 -21.85 -19.58 36.27
N ASP A 567 -22.39 -18.36 36.35
CA ASP A 567 -21.59 -17.14 36.54
C ASP A 567 -20.80 -17.19 37.85
N ARG A 568 -21.43 -17.65 38.94
CA ARG A 568 -20.76 -17.85 40.23
C ARG A 568 -19.61 -18.85 40.11
N ARG A 569 -19.80 -19.95 39.38
CA ARG A 569 -18.75 -20.96 39.16
C ARG A 569 -17.57 -20.40 38.38
N ILE A 570 -17.81 -19.69 37.28
CA ILE A 570 -16.74 -19.10 36.47
C ILE A 570 -16.02 -18.01 37.28
N ALA A 571 -16.76 -17.18 38.04
CA ALA A 571 -16.14 -16.16 38.89
C ALA A 571 -15.22 -16.78 39.94
N LEU A 572 -15.63 -17.87 40.58
CA LEU A 572 -14.78 -18.65 41.51
C LEU A 572 -13.54 -19.20 40.81
N HIS A 573 -13.70 -19.71 39.59
CA HIS A 573 -12.61 -20.24 38.77
C HIS A 573 -11.55 -19.15 38.49
N GLU A 574 -11.98 -18.00 37.97
CA GLU A 574 -11.08 -16.89 37.64
C GLU A 574 -10.42 -16.26 38.87
N CYS A 575 -11.18 -16.09 39.96
CA CYS A 575 -10.62 -15.60 41.22
C CYS A 575 -9.60 -16.60 41.80
N GLY A 576 -9.79 -17.90 41.58
CA GLY A 576 -8.82 -18.94 41.94
C GLY A 576 -7.45 -18.71 41.28
N HIS A 577 -7.44 -18.45 39.97
CA HIS A 577 -6.21 -18.09 39.23
C HIS A 577 -5.58 -16.81 39.77
N ALA A 578 -6.37 -15.76 40.00
CA ALA A 578 -5.87 -14.47 40.45
C ALA A 578 -5.24 -14.52 41.85
N ILE A 579 -5.91 -15.16 42.81
CA ILE A 579 -5.43 -15.31 44.19
C ILE A 579 -4.15 -16.14 44.22
N THR A 580 -4.11 -17.25 43.47
CA THR A 580 -2.92 -18.10 43.42
C THR A 580 -1.76 -17.40 42.72
N CYS A 581 -2.04 -16.59 41.69
CA CYS A 581 -1.04 -15.74 41.03
C CYS A 581 -0.39 -14.75 42.00
N ALA A 582 -1.21 -14.07 42.83
CA ALA A 582 -0.73 -13.16 43.86
C ALA A 582 0.04 -13.88 44.97
N ALA A 583 -0.49 -15.01 45.46
CA ALA A 583 0.12 -15.76 46.56
C ALA A 583 1.50 -16.35 46.21
N LEU A 584 1.72 -16.70 44.95
CA LEU A 584 2.99 -17.25 44.43
C LEU A 584 3.92 -16.18 43.83
N ASP A 585 3.56 -14.90 43.89
CA ASP A 585 4.29 -13.77 43.28
C ASP A 585 4.67 -14.02 41.81
N LEU A 586 3.73 -14.53 41.01
CA LEU A 586 3.93 -14.80 39.58
C LEU A 586 3.91 -13.52 38.74
N GLY A 587 3.30 -12.46 39.27
CA GLY A 587 3.30 -11.11 38.73
C GLY A 587 1.95 -10.39 38.88
N PRO A 588 1.86 -9.11 38.48
CA PRO A 588 0.65 -8.33 38.70
C PRO A 588 -0.50 -8.77 37.77
N VAL A 589 -1.67 -9.03 38.38
CA VAL A 589 -2.93 -9.27 37.67
C VAL A 589 -3.43 -7.95 37.07
N ARG A 590 -3.76 -7.97 35.78
CA ARG A 590 -4.18 -6.81 35.01
C ARG A 590 -5.69 -6.71 34.84
N ARG A 591 -6.38 -7.84 34.71
CA ARG A 591 -7.83 -7.89 34.46
C ARG A 591 -8.38 -9.27 34.79
N ILE A 592 -9.59 -9.32 35.31
CA ILE A 592 -10.37 -10.54 35.52
C ILE A 592 -11.76 -10.29 34.94
N PHE A 593 -12.28 -11.19 34.11
CA PHE A 593 -13.55 -10.94 33.41
C PHE A 593 -14.34 -12.23 33.14
N LEU A 594 -15.66 -12.06 32.95
CA LEU A 594 -16.60 -13.12 32.57
C LEU A 594 -17.16 -12.86 31.17
N ASN A 595 -16.99 -13.84 30.28
CA ASN A 595 -17.49 -13.79 28.91
C ASN A 595 -18.99 -14.10 28.84
N ARG A 596 -19.63 -13.72 27.72
CA ARG A 596 -21.04 -14.02 27.46
C ARG A 596 -21.29 -15.46 27.02
N ASP A 597 -20.27 -16.24 26.70
CA ASP A 597 -20.44 -17.62 26.23
C ASP A 597 -20.31 -18.66 27.36
N GLY A 598 -20.35 -18.21 28.62
CA GLY A 598 -20.14 -19.08 29.78
C GLY A 598 -18.67 -19.42 30.05
N GLY A 599 -17.74 -18.56 29.65
CA GLY A 599 -16.31 -18.64 29.97
C GLY A 599 -15.81 -17.44 30.77
N GLY A 600 -14.55 -17.45 31.19
CA GLY A 600 -13.90 -16.34 31.91
C GLY A 600 -12.45 -16.17 31.49
N GLY A 601 -11.77 -15.19 32.06
CA GLY A 601 -10.33 -15.09 31.89
C GLY A 601 -9.64 -14.20 32.92
N THR A 602 -8.44 -14.64 33.31
CA THR A 602 -7.53 -13.92 34.21
C THR A 602 -6.26 -13.54 33.46
N VAL A 603 -6.02 -12.24 33.29
CA VAL A 603 -4.85 -11.71 32.58
C VAL A 603 -3.86 -11.16 33.60
N PHE A 604 -2.62 -11.64 33.57
CA PHE A 604 -1.54 -11.11 34.41
C PHE A 604 -0.24 -10.95 33.63
N THR A 605 0.69 -10.18 34.19
CA THR A 605 2.04 -10.01 33.60
C THR A 605 2.98 -10.98 34.29
N ALA A 606 3.38 -12.05 33.61
CA ALA A 606 4.36 -12.97 34.18
C ALA A 606 5.69 -12.25 34.44
N ARG A 607 6.28 -12.44 35.62
CA ARG A 607 7.66 -12.03 35.91
C ARG A 607 8.64 -12.96 35.21
N GLU A 608 9.77 -12.42 34.76
CA GLU A 608 10.86 -13.23 34.24
C GLU A 608 11.40 -14.15 35.34
N ARG A 609 11.41 -15.45 35.06
CA ARG A 609 11.91 -16.49 35.95
C ARG A 609 12.87 -17.41 35.19
N PRO A 610 13.88 -17.97 35.86
CA PRO A 610 14.89 -18.83 35.25
C PRO A 610 14.36 -20.16 34.72
N GLY A 611 13.11 -20.54 35.04
CA GLY A 611 12.51 -21.78 34.56
C GLY A 611 12.94 -23.00 35.39
N LEU A 612 13.14 -22.80 36.69
CA LEU A 612 13.45 -23.88 37.62
C LEU A 612 12.27 -24.83 37.75
N LEU A 613 12.51 -26.04 38.27
CA LEU A 613 11.44 -26.99 38.54
C LEU A 613 10.36 -26.38 39.47
N SER A 614 10.78 -25.61 40.47
CA SER A 614 9.86 -24.85 41.35
C SER A 614 9.03 -23.82 40.60
N ASP A 615 9.60 -23.14 39.59
CA ASP A 615 8.88 -22.14 38.79
C ASP A 615 7.80 -22.81 37.93
N LEU A 616 8.13 -23.97 37.34
CA LEU A 616 7.19 -24.76 36.57
C LEU A 616 6.08 -25.34 37.45
N GLN A 617 6.42 -25.77 38.67
CA GLN A 617 5.45 -26.23 39.67
C GLN A 617 4.54 -25.11 40.17
N ASP A 618 5.06 -23.89 40.37
CA ASP A 618 4.25 -22.71 40.67
C ASP A 618 3.28 -22.39 39.53
N ARG A 619 3.77 -22.46 38.29
CA ARG A 619 2.93 -22.26 37.09
C ARG A 619 1.84 -23.33 36.98
N LEU A 620 2.15 -24.60 37.19
CA LEU A 620 1.16 -25.69 37.24
C LEU A 620 0.11 -25.44 38.33
N THR A 621 0.56 -24.99 39.52
CA THR A 621 -0.31 -24.66 40.65
C THR A 621 -1.28 -23.54 40.27
N GLN A 622 -0.80 -22.49 39.59
CA GLN A 622 -1.65 -21.37 39.16
C GLN A 622 -2.62 -21.77 38.04
N ILE A 623 -2.22 -22.63 37.10
CA ILE A 623 -3.11 -23.12 36.03
C ILE A 623 -4.22 -24.02 36.60
N LEU A 624 -3.91 -24.88 37.58
CA LEU A 624 -4.91 -25.76 38.18
C LEU A 624 -5.75 -25.07 39.28
N ALA A 625 -5.49 -23.79 39.55
CA ALA A 625 -6.16 -23.06 40.62
C ALA A 625 -7.66 -22.83 40.38
N GLY A 626 -8.09 -22.59 39.14
CA GLY A 626 -9.51 -22.43 38.83
C GLY A 626 -10.32 -23.69 39.16
N ARG A 627 -9.80 -24.84 38.74
CA ARG A 627 -10.38 -26.15 39.08
C ARG A 627 -10.34 -26.46 40.59
N ALA A 628 -9.26 -26.09 41.25
CA ALA A 628 -9.13 -26.25 42.71
C ALA A 628 -10.13 -25.36 43.47
N ALA A 629 -10.40 -24.14 43.00
CA ALA A 629 -11.39 -23.23 43.56
C ALA A 629 -12.80 -23.80 43.44
N GLU A 630 -13.17 -24.34 42.27
CA GLU A 630 -14.46 -25.02 42.07
C GLU A 630 -14.65 -26.17 43.06
N ARG A 631 -13.66 -27.08 43.17
CA ARG A 631 -13.76 -28.21 44.11
C ARG A 631 -13.86 -27.73 45.56
N LEU A 632 -13.10 -26.71 45.94
CA LEU A 632 -13.04 -26.22 47.32
C LEU A 632 -14.38 -25.63 47.78
N ILE A 633 -15.04 -24.85 46.92
CA ILE A 633 -16.26 -24.10 47.29
C ILE A 633 -17.53 -24.86 46.90
N LEU A 634 -17.57 -25.49 45.72
CA LEU A 634 -18.76 -26.12 45.15
C LEU A 634 -18.78 -27.64 45.35
N GLY A 635 -17.68 -28.24 45.81
CA GLY A 635 -17.55 -29.70 46.03
C GLY A 635 -17.28 -30.50 44.76
N ASP A 636 -17.80 -30.05 43.61
CA ASP A 636 -17.65 -30.69 42.30
C ASP A 636 -17.01 -29.77 41.26
N ILE A 637 -16.37 -30.38 40.26
CA ILE A 637 -15.67 -29.69 39.16
C ILE A 637 -16.48 -29.77 37.88
N SER A 638 -16.50 -28.68 37.13
CA SER A 638 -17.09 -28.64 35.79
C SER A 638 -16.13 -29.14 34.71
N ALA A 639 -16.70 -29.49 33.55
CA ALA A 639 -15.92 -29.76 32.36
C ALA A 639 -15.17 -28.52 31.82
N GLY A 640 -15.47 -27.30 32.30
CA GLY A 640 -14.90 -26.04 31.80
C GLY A 640 -13.39 -25.90 32.03
N ALA A 641 -12.84 -26.54 33.07
CA ALA A 641 -11.40 -26.62 33.29
C ALA A 641 -10.66 -27.57 32.30
N GLY A 642 -11.40 -28.24 31.41
CA GLY A 642 -10.88 -29.18 30.41
C GLY A 642 -11.63 -29.09 29.07
N GLY A 643 -11.31 -29.96 28.12
CA GLY A 643 -12.12 -30.20 26.91
C GLY A 643 -11.56 -29.67 25.58
N SER A 644 -10.88 -28.52 25.57
CA SER A 644 -10.17 -28.00 24.38
C SER A 644 -8.65 -28.10 24.54
N ALA A 645 -7.91 -27.99 23.44
CA ALA A 645 -6.44 -27.96 23.45
C ALA A 645 -5.88 -26.76 24.23
N ASP A 646 -6.68 -25.70 24.37
CA ASP A 646 -6.31 -24.47 25.08
C ASP A 646 -6.78 -24.45 26.55
N SER A 647 -7.46 -25.50 27.03
CA SER A 647 -7.95 -25.60 28.41
C SER A 647 -6.83 -25.66 29.44
N ASP A 648 -7.12 -25.26 30.68
CA ASP A 648 -6.13 -25.28 31.78
C ASP A 648 -5.54 -26.68 31.98
N LEU A 649 -6.37 -27.71 31.96
CA LEU A 649 -5.88 -29.08 32.11
C LEU A 649 -4.98 -29.50 30.94
N ALA A 650 -5.28 -29.09 29.70
CA ALA A 650 -4.43 -29.37 28.56
C ALA A 650 -3.07 -28.65 28.68
N GLN A 651 -3.07 -27.35 29.01
CA GLN A 651 -1.86 -26.57 29.24
C GLN A 651 -1.02 -27.14 30.38
N ALA A 652 -1.64 -27.48 31.51
CA ALA A 652 -0.96 -28.11 32.64
C ALA A 652 -0.36 -29.47 32.25
N THR A 653 -1.09 -30.28 31.49
CA THR A 653 -0.62 -31.59 31.00
C THR A 653 0.60 -31.43 30.10
N VAL A 654 0.60 -30.44 29.20
CA VAL A 654 1.75 -30.14 28.32
C VAL A 654 2.98 -29.76 29.13
N ILE A 655 2.84 -28.90 30.15
CA ILE A 655 3.94 -28.49 31.03
C ILE A 655 4.46 -29.70 31.83
N ALA A 656 3.57 -30.45 32.48
CA ALA A 656 3.93 -31.61 33.28
C ALA A 656 4.62 -32.70 32.43
N THR A 657 4.16 -32.93 31.20
CA THR A 657 4.81 -33.84 30.26
C THR A 657 6.17 -33.30 29.82
N SER A 658 6.30 -31.99 29.59
CA SER A 658 7.57 -31.36 29.19
C SER A 658 8.62 -31.39 30.29
N ILE A 659 8.23 -31.26 31.57
CA ILE A 659 9.14 -31.48 32.73
C ILE A 659 9.80 -32.85 32.62
N GLN A 660 9.02 -33.87 32.27
CA GLN A 660 9.45 -35.26 32.28
C GLN A 660 10.20 -35.68 31.01
N THR A 661 9.94 -35.02 29.88
CA THR A 661 10.42 -35.47 28.56
C THR A 661 11.35 -34.49 27.85
N ARG A 662 11.28 -33.18 28.13
CA ARG A 662 11.95 -32.13 27.35
C ARG A 662 12.94 -31.31 28.17
N TYR A 663 12.61 -30.96 29.40
CA TYR A 663 13.45 -30.06 30.20
C TYR A 663 14.58 -30.77 30.95
N GLY A 664 14.56 -32.10 31.00
CA GLY A 664 15.53 -32.87 31.76
C GLY A 664 15.42 -32.69 33.27
N LEU A 665 14.27 -32.17 33.75
CA LEU A 665 13.98 -31.87 35.15
C LEU A 665 13.16 -32.97 35.84
N GLY A 666 12.67 -33.93 35.07
CA GLY A 666 11.87 -35.04 35.56
C GLY A 666 12.69 -36.25 36.00
N ALA A 667 11.98 -37.34 36.30
CA ALA A 667 12.57 -38.53 36.89
C ALA A 667 13.51 -39.31 35.95
N GLN A 668 13.50 -39.04 34.64
CA GLN A 668 14.44 -39.62 33.68
C GLN A 668 15.78 -38.87 33.61
N GLY A 669 15.94 -37.78 34.37
CA GLY A 669 17.16 -36.97 34.34
C GLY A 669 17.30 -36.18 33.03
N PRO A 670 18.53 -35.86 32.58
CA PRO A 670 18.80 -34.94 31.47
C PRO A 670 18.59 -35.59 30.09
N VAL A 671 17.42 -36.21 29.88
CA VAL A 671 17.03 -36.82 28.60
C VAL A 671 16.01 -35.91 27.91
N TRP A 672 16.23 -35.67 26.62
CA TRP A 672 15.28 -34.96 25.76
C TRP A 672 14.62 -35.93 24.78
N THR A 673 13.28 -35.91 24.72
CA THR A 673 12.47 -36.74 23.82
C THR A 673 11.62 -35.88 22.88
N ALA A 674 11.69 -36.17 21.59
CA ALA A 674 11.01 -35.43 20.54
C ALA A 674 9.49 -35.63 20.49
N ASP A 675 8.99 -36.80 20.90
CA ASP A 675 7.58 -37.20 20.73
C ASP A 675 6.89 -37.56 22.07
N PRO A 676 6.55 -36.55 22.88
CA PRO A 676 6.01 -36.75 24.22
C PRO A 676 4.59 -37.33 24.22
N GLU A 677 3.78 -37.10 23.19
CA GLU A 677 2.41 -37.60 23.10
C GLU A 677 2.37 -39.12 22.96
N THR A 678 3.20 -39.66 22.06
CA THR A 678 3.37 -41.10 21.88
C THR A 678 3.91 -41.77 23.15
N LEU A 679 4.85 -41.13 23.85
CA LEU A 679 5.33 -41.63 25.13
C LEU A 679 4.24 -41.65 26.19
N LEU A 680 3.45 -40.58 26.31
CA LEU A 680 2.36 -40.50 27.28
C LEU A 680 1.28 -41.56 27.02
N ALA A 681 1.05 -41.91 25.75
CA ALA A 681 0.08 -42.91 25.34
C ALA A 681 0.56 -44.35 25.54
N LEU A 682 1.87 -44.62 25.38
CA LEU A 682 2.43 -45.97 25.40
C LEU A 682 3.10 -46.37 26.71
N ASP A 683 3.57 -45.40 27.51
CA ASP A 683 4.28 -45.64 28.76
C ASP A 683 3.39 -45.33 29.98
N SER A 684 2.98 -46.39 30.68
CA SER A 684 2.16 -46.28 31.89
C SER A 684 2.87 -45.57 33.04
N ASP A 685 4.19 -45.70 33.15
CA ASP A 685 4.97 -45.04 34.21
C ASP A 685 5.07 -43.54 33.94
N MET A 686 5.16 -43.15 32.66
CA MET A 686 5.10 -41.76 32.26
C MET A 686 3.73 -41.16 32.61
N LEU A 687 2.64 -41.82 32.21
CA LEU A 687 1.29 -41.35 32.54
C LEU A 687 1.09 -41.19 34.06
N PHE A 688 1.61 -42.14 34.85
CA PHE A 688 1.58 -42.07 36.31
C PHE A 688 2.33 -40.84 36.87
N ARG A 689 3.53 -40.56 36.37
CA ARG A 689 4.34 -39.41 36.82
C ARG A 689 3.67 -38.08 36.47
N VAL A 690 3.17 -37.93 35.23
CA VAL A 690 2.44 -36.71 34.82
C VAL A 690 1.21 -36.51 35.70
N ARG A 691 0.42 -37.57 35.91
CA ARG A 691 -0.75 -37.50 36.80
C ARG A 691 -0.37 -37.05 38.22
N ARG A 692 0.69 -37.62 38.79
CA ARG A 692 1.16 -37.27 40.13
C ARG A 692 1.57 -35.80 40.25
N GLU A 693 2.25 -35.24 39.24
CA GLU A 693 2.60 -33.81 39.24
C GLU A 693 1.36 -32.92 39.17
N LEU A 694 0.38 -33.27 38.33
CA LEU A 694 -0.88 -32.52 38.22
C LEU A 694 -1.68 -32.57 39.53
N GLU A 695 -1.80 -33.76 40.14
CA GLU A 695 -2.49 -33.94 41.42
C GLU A 695 -1.80 -33.16 42.56
N ALA A 696 -0.46 -33.14 42.58
CA ALA A 696 0.30 -32.37 43.55
C ALA A 696 0.09 -30.86 43.39
N ALA A 697 0.11 -30.35 42.16
CA ALA A 697 -0.14 -28.96 41.85
C ALA A 697 -1.58 -28.53 42.19
N GLU A 698 -2.58 -29.36 41.87
CA GLU A 698 -3.98 -29.11 42.24
C GLU A 698 -4.17 -29.09 43.78
N LYS A 699 -3.52 -30.01 44.49
CA LYS A 699 -3.54 -30.04 45.96
C LYS A 699 -2.91 -28.79 46.57
N ARG A 700 -1.77 -28.34 46.03
CA ARG A 700 -1.11 -27.11 46.49
C ARG A 700 -1.97 -25.87 46.24
N ALA A 701 -2.63 -25.81 45.08
CA ALA A 701 -3.56 -24.72 44.78
C ALA A 701 -4.73 -24.70 45.77
N ALA A 702 -5.32 -25.87 46.07
CA ALA A 702 -6.39 -25.97 47.06
C ALA A 702 -5.96 -25.53 48.46
N GLN A 703 -4.72 -25.81 48.87
CA GLN A 703 -4.18 -25.35 50.15
C GLN A 703 -4.04 -23.82 50.21
N ILE A 704 -3.49 -23.21 49.17
CA ILE A 704 -3.39 -21.75 49.04
C ILE A 704 -4.78 -21.10 49.11
N LEU A 705 -5.73 -21.63 48.31
CA LEU A 705 -7.09 -21.10 48.25
C LEU A 705 -7.86 -21.31 49.56
N SER A 706 -7.62 -22.42 50.28
CA SER A 706 -8.26 -22.66 51.59
C SER A 706 -7.85 -21.63 52.65
N THR A 707 -6.61 -21.12 52.57
CA THR A 707 -6.13 -20.04 53.45
C THR A 707 -6.85 -18.72 53.17
N HIS A 708 -7.25 -18.52 51.91
CA HIS A 708 -7.90 -17.30 51.41
C HIS A 708 -9.38 -17.53 51.07
N ARG A 709 -10.04 -18.51 51.71
CA ARG A 709 -11.39 -18.95 51.32
C ARG A 709 -12.41 -17.82 51.33
N ASN A 710 -12.46 -17.02 52.40
CA ASN A 710 -13.43 -15.93 52.51
C ASN A 710 -13.18 -14.85 51.44
N LEU A 711 -11.91 -14.57 51.13
CA LEU A 711 -11.55 -13.62 50.08
C LEU A 711 -11.98 -14.12 48.70
N LEU A 712 -11.79 -15.41 48.43
CA LEU A 712 -12.23 -16.05 47.18
C LEU A 712 -13.74 -15.94 46.98
N GLU A 713 -14.54 -16.21 48.01
CA GLU A 713 -16.01 -16.10 47.94
C GLU A 713 -16.46 -14.63 47.75
N GLU A 714 -15.94 -13.69 48.54
CA GLU A 714 -16.25 -12.25 48.42
C GLU A 714 -15.88 -11.68 47.04
N MET A 715 -14.69 -12.02 46.55
CA MET A 715 -14.16 -11.53 45.29
C MET A 715 -14.93 -12.12 44.11
N ALA A 716 -15.33 -13.39 44.18
CA ALA A 716 -16.16 -14.03 43.15
C ALA A 716 -17.57 -13.42 43.10
N GLU A 717 -18.18 -13.06 44.23
CA GLU A 717 -19.47 -12.37 44.24
C GLU A 717 -19.38 -10.97 43.63
N ALA A 718 -18.31 -10.22 43.96
CA ALA A 718 -18.05 -8.93 43.35
C ALA A 718 -17.84 -9.06 41.83
N LEU A 719 -17.07 -10.06 41.38
CA LEU A 719 -16.82 -10.30 39.95
C LEU A 719 -18.06 -10.79 39.21
N ALA A 720 -18.92 -11.62 39.83
CA ALA A 720 -20.18 -12.02 39.23
C ALA A 720 -21.13 -10.83 39.03
N ALA A 721 -21.11 -9.86 39.97
CA ALA A 721 -21.91 -8.65 39.89
C ALA A 721 -21.37 -7.63 38.87
N SER A 722 -20.04 -7.41 38.82
CA SER A 722 -19.42 -6.43 37.92
C SER A 722 -19.10 -6.99 36.52
N ARG A 723 -18.91 -8.30 36.41
CA ARG A 723 -18.43 -9.09 35.25
C ARG A 723 -17.04 -8.73 34.73
N ASP A 724 -16.44 -7.66 35.21
CA ASP A 724 -15.11 -7.18 34.88
C ASP A 724 -14.50 -6.53 36.13
N MET A 725 -13.25 -6.86 36.41
CA MET A 725 -12.41 -6.16 37.38
C MET A 725 -11.16 -5.68 36.66
N ASP A 726 -10.97 -4.35 36.66
CA ASP A 726 -9.77 -3.74 36.11
C ASP A 726 -8.57 -3.90 37.06
N ARG A 727 -7.40 -3.47 36.62
CA ARG A 727 -6.16 -3.60 37.40
C ARG A 727 -6.26 -2.98 38.79
N ALA A 728 -6.86 -1.79 38.90
CA ALA A 728 -6.89 -1.06 40.17
C ALA A 728 -7.83 -1.75 41.16
N GLU A 729 -8.97 -2.23 40.67
CA GLU A 729 -9.91 -3.01 41.47
C GLU A 729 -9.31 -4.36 41.90
N ALA A 730 -8.72 -5.10 40.97
CA ALA A 730 -8.06 -6.37 41.26
C ALA A 730 -6.88 -6.22 42.25
N GLU A 731 -6.04 -5.18 42.11
CA GLU A 731 -4.97 -4.89 43.07
C GLU A 731 -5.51 -4.61 44.48
N GLY A 732 -6.65 -3.92 44.60
CA GLY A 732 -7.31 -3.67 45.88
C GLY A 732 -7.74 -4.94 46.61
N TRP A 733 -8.27 -5.93 45.87
CA TRP A 733 -8.62 -7.24 46.42
C TRP A 733 -7.37 -8.08 46.74
N LEU A 734 -6.43 -8.16 45.80
CA LEU A 734 -5.26 -9.03 45.89
C LEU A 734 -4.23 -8.54 46.93
N ALA A 735 -4.26 -7.27 47.33
CA ALA A 735 -3.47 -6.76 48.46
C ALA A 735 -3.78 -7.47 49.80
N ARG A 736 -4.95 -8.12 49.91
CA ARG A 736 -5.36 -8.90 51.09
C ARG A 736 -4.76 -10.32 51.08
N VAL A 737 -4.17 -10.76 49.97
CA VAL A 737 -3.57 -12.10 49.84
C VAL A 737 -2.25 -12.15 50.59
N ARG A 738 -2.10 -13.15 51.46
CA ARG A 738 -0.83 -13.46 52.12
C ARG A 738 0.01 -14.33 51.19
N ASN A 739 1.28 -13.97 51.01
CA ASN A 739 2.24 -14.76 50.25
C ASN A 739 2.36 -16.18 50.84
N ALA A 740 2.36 -17.18 49.98
CA ALA A 740 2.69 -18.55 50.39
C ALA A 740 4.20 -18.60 50.70
N ALA A 741 4.59 -19.04 51.90
CA ALA A 741 6.00 -19.25 52.22
C ALA A 741 6.57 -20.38 51.33
N PRO A 742 7.81 -20.25 50.80
CA PRO A 742 8.43 -21.28 49.95
C PRO A 742 8.57 -22.66 50.63
N ASP A 743 8.68 -22.69 51.96
CA ASP A 743 9.17 -23.85 52.70
C ASP A 743 8.09 -24.71 53.40
N GLU A 744 6.82 -24.28 53.44
CA GLU A 744 5.77 -25.09 54.12
C GLU A 744 5.21 -26.24 53.27
N PHE A 745 5.52 -26.28 51.97
CA PHE A 745 4.92 -27.22 51.02
C PHE A 745 5.91 -28.09 50.24
N HIS A 746 7.22 -27.96 50.53
CA HIS A 746 8.29 -28.66 49.80
C HIS A 746 8.63 -30.08 50.33
N ASP A 747 7.73 -30.72 51.07
CA ASP A 747 7.96 -32.06 51.64
C ASP A 747 7.77 -33.21 50.63
N ALA A 748 7.99 -32.92 49.35
CA ALA A 748 8.14 -33.91 48.29
C ALA A 748 9.56 -33.81 47.71
N ARG A 749 10.58 -34.12 48.52
CA ARG A 749 11.88 -34.47 47.95
C ARG A 749 11.66 -35.69 47.05
N PRO A 750 12.02 -35.65 45.76
CA PRO A 750 12.10 -36.89 44.99
C PRO A 750 13.17 -37.74 45.68
N ALA A 751 12.78 -38.92 46.14
CA ALA A 751 13.74 -39.91 46.60
C ALA A 751 14.76 -40.10 45.47
N GLN A 752 16.00 -39.70 45.73
CA GLN A 752 17.13 -40.04 44.89
C GLN A 752 17.28 -41.57 44.93
N GLN A 753 16.98 -42.19 43.79
CA GLN A 753 17.54 -43.46 43.26
C GLN A 753 17.27 -44.77 44.02
N PRO A 754 17.39 -45.94 43.34
CA PRO A 754 17.85 -46.15 41.95
C PRO A 754 16.73 -46.31 40.92
#